data_AF-A0A961BJG8-F1
#
_entry.id   AF-A0A961BJG8-F1
#
_cell.length_a   1.000
_cell.length_b   1.000
_cell.length_c   1.000
_cell.angle_alpha   90.00
_cell.angle_beta   90.00
_cell.angle_gamma   90.00
#
_symmetry.space_group_name_H-M   'P 1'
#
loop_
_entity.id
_entity.type
_entity.pdbx_description
1 polymer ?
#
loop_
_entity_poly.entity_id
_entity_poly.type
_entity_poly.pdbx_seq_one_letter_code
_entity_poly.pdbx_strand_id
1 'polypeptide(L)'
;DKKKDDDKKKDDDKKKDDDKKKDDDKPKAKPDLPRLLSLKSEAAPIKEELKNWRQFASFEEPTVALLDSALAQPGNVSLRQEACSVAVRSLYAMLAGQFMDARNGRDIRGGIRANLELLGQMTDAAQVNSVPYKSTLARRRPIGAWDAGREARDLCRPGSVDGWVTKKEIAKLSHEAVADLDVSPNDPMWHTRATMENKRPDTWSDIENYINDGTTADLKEKKKFREKFPEFRYDLNRARSVLFWDDVKTTATSPKVNVTDAFGQDWKLKWGDEAVIEPIGNRLRVLLGAKFCDLTYTSTEGDSHLLILPSVEEKARNPEKAMPTTLEELRSVMLESAYEFDVQPFVLDSGVITSENASSLLRDLAPEAKKEYRLPQLLGRVWVSFKESMVEAKHDVLNSGGPVSQFTKVALGERAQRQAFVFSLWMEDKDNKEANWRATWVNDFAGRSGSRYVEFFHDPGMSFGGIMRAGEINRLKTGNQFNGFLWVNTDRTMINSTWFQIYRPGAWDEVTFADFLAGARHIARINNDDLNRVMESSRMPDFWRQAMVWRLAQRRDVIAKVFDIPAADSAGPAPTVIVPLTTRGDRVKAAEHYHVPLSEMENDLVRTGLLANDQRSGATSRPFLDLLVKEGKIQPCESTVLLGLLRDYRHPSGLVKRTYRKNDGDPWQSVRYQMPKK
;
A
#
# COMPACT_ATOMS: atom_id res chain seq x y z
N ASP A 1 -19.03 -38.48 71.61
CA ASP A 1 -18.71 -37.24 72.37
C ASP A 1 -18.15 -36.08 71.53
N LYS A 2 -18.69 -35.87 70.32
CA LYS A 2 -18.62 -34.62 69.56
C LYS A 2 -19.84 -33.76 69.93
N LYS A 3 -19.76 -32.97 71.01
CA LYS A 3 -20.72 -31.86 71.28
C LYS A 3 -20.36 -30.94 72.46
N LYS A 4 -19.10 -30.91 72.91
CA LYS A 4 -18.69 -30.08 74.07
C LYS A 4 -17.46 -29.18 73.88
N ASP A 5 -16.82 -29.18 72.71
CA ASP A 5 -15.63 -28.34 72.47
C ASP A 5 -15.85 -27.14 71.51
N ASP A 6 -17.02 -27.02 70.88
CA ASP A 6 -17.31 -25.89 69.96
C ASP A 6 -17.94 -24.66 70.66
N ASP A 7 -18.44 -24.81 71.89
CA ASP A 7 -19.08 -23.71 72.63
C ASP A 7 -18.12 -22.91 73.53
N LYS A 8 -16.84 -23.29 73.61
CA LYS A 8 -15.83 -22.57 74.40
C LYS A 8 -14.92 -21.64 73.59
N LYS A 9 -15.01 -21.68 72.26
CA LYS A 9 -14.21 -20.84 71.36
C LYS A 9 -14.94 -19.59 70.83
N LYS A 10 -16.26 -19.50 71.04
CA LYS A 10 -17.08 -18.37 70.59
C LYS A 10 -17.14 -17.19 71.58
N ASP A 11 -16.71 -17.38 72.82
CA ASP A 11 -16.77 -16.33 73.86
C ASP A 11 -15.45 -15.55 74.03
N ASP A 12 -14.33 -16.05 73.49
CA ASP A 12 -13.03 -15.35 73.53
C ASP A 12 -12.76 -14.45 72.31
N ASP A 13 -13.38 -14.72 71.15
CA ASP A 13 -13.26 -13.84 69.96
C ASP A 13 -14.15 -12.59 70.05
N LYS A 14 -15.22 -12.63 70.87
CA LYS A 14 -16.15 -11.50 71.02
C LYS A 14 -15.62 -10.38 71.91
N LYS A 15 -14.50 -10.61 72.64
CA LYS A 15 -13.89 -9.62 73.54
C LYS A 15 -12.66 -8.92 72.95
N LYS A 16 -12.17 -9.34 71.78
CA LYS A 16 -11.08 -8.67 71.05
C LYS A 16 -11.56 -7.69 69.98
N ASP A 17 -12.84 -7.72 69.62
CA ASP A 17 -13.43 -6.77 68.65
C ASP A 17 -13.91 -5.46 69.28
N ASP A 18 -14.10 -5.40 70.60
CA ASP A 18 -14.54 -4.17 71.29
C ASP A 18 -13.37 -3.23 71.67
N ASP A 19 -12.13 -3.71 71.70
CA ASP A 19 -10.94 -2.88 71.95
C ASP A 19 -10.30 -2.29 70.68
N LYS A 20 -10.81 -2.62 69.49
CA LYS A 20 -10.46 -1.94 68.22
C LYS A 20 -11.38 -0.77 67.88
N LYS A 21 -12.39 -0.49 68.70
CA LYS A 21 -13.42 0.54 68.47
C LYS A 21 -13.15 1.89 69.13
N LYS A 22 -11.91 2.14 69.60
CA LYS A 22 -11.53 3.39 70.29
C LYS A 22 -10.41 4.21 69.63
N ASP A 23 -10.11 3.96 68.36
CA ASP A 23 -9.19 4.78 67.55
C ASP A 23 -9.81 5.36 66.25
N ASP A 24 -11.14 5.27 66.09
CA ASP A 24 -11.86 5.72 64.89
C ASP A 24 -12.48 7.14 65.02
N ASP A 25 -12.06 7.92 66.02
CA ASP A 25 -12.45 9.34 66.23
C ASP A 25 -11.39 10.32 65.69
N LYS A 26 -10.63 9.93 64.66
CA LYS A 26 -10.03 10.91 63.75
C LYS A 26 -11.06 11.18 62.66
N PRO A 27 -11.43 12.45 62.38
CA PRO A 27 -12.36 12.75 61.31
C PRO A 27 -11.81 12.16 60.01
N LYS A 28 -12.46 11.12 59.49
CA LYS A 28 -12.17 10.58 58.17
C LYS A 28 -12.33 11.74 57.21
N ALA A 29 -11.21 12.32 56.79
CA ALA A 29 -11.17 13.39 55.82
C ALA A 29 -12.08 12.96 54.68
N LYS A 30 -13.16 13.72 54.45
CA LYS A 30 -14.08 13.44 53.35
C LYS A 30 -13.20 13.26 52.11
N PRO A 31 -13.29 12.13 51.40
CA PRO A 31 -12.48 11.91 50.23
C PRO A 31 -12.69 13.12 49.33
N ASP A 32 -11.58 13.79 48.98
CA ASP A 32 -11.55 14.95 48.11
C ASP A 32 -12.15 14.49 46.77
N LEU A 33 -13.46 14.64 46.67
CA LEU A 33 -14.27 14.10 45.60
C LEU A 33 -13.81 14.69 44.25
N PRO A 34 -13.45 15.99 44.17
CA PRO A 34 -12.76 16.54 43.00
C PRO A 34 -11.48 15.79 42.63
N ARG A 35 -10.58 15.54 43.59
CA ARG A 35 -9.32 14.80 43.32
C ARG A 35 -9.56 13.34 42.98
N LEU A 36 -10.56 12.70 43.57
CA LEU A 36 -10.89 11.30 43.31
C LEU A 36 -11.59 11.15 41.95
N LEU A 37 -12.37 12.15 41.52
CA LEU A 37 -12.93 12.25 40.18
C LEU A 37 -11.85 12.59 39.14
N SER A 38 -10.88 13.46 39.45
CA SER A 38 -9.72 13.73 38.57
C SER A 38 -8.87 12.47 38.38
N LEU A 39 -8.56 11.76 39.47
CA LEU A 39 -7.83 10.49 39.41
C LEU A 39 -8.63 9.41 38.66
N LYS A 40 -9.96 9.42 38.73
CA LYS A 40 -10.81 8.51 37.92
C LYS A 40 -10.80 8.89 36.44
N SER A 41 -10.85 10.17 36.11
CA SER A 41 -10.75 10.64 34.71
C SER A 41 -9.36 10.43 34.13
N GLU A 42 -8.30 10.52 34.94
CA GLU A 42 -6.92 10.21 34.55
C GLU A 42 -6.69 8.69 34.45
N ALA A 43 -7.33 7.89 35.30
CA ALA A 43 -7.22 6.44 35.28
C ALA A 43 -8.06 5.77 34.19
N ALA A 44 -9.15 6.38 33.71
CA ALA A 44 -10.01 5.79 32.69
C ALA A 44 -9.29 5.53 31.35
N PRO A 45 -8.50 6.46 30.79
CA PRO A 45 -7.66 6.20 29.62
C PRO A 45 -6.65 5.09 29.88
N ILE A 46 -5.98 5.10 31.03
CA ILE A 46 -4.98 4.08 31.42
C ILE A 46 -5.63 2.71 31.56
N LYS A 47 -6.88 2.63 32.03
CA LYS A 47 -7.64 1.40 32.22
C LYS A 47 -8.15 0.83 30.90
N GLU A 48 -8.55 1.69 29.96
CA GLU A 48 -8.93 1.29 28.60
C GLU A 48 -7.68 0.87 27.80
N GLU A 49 -6.55 1.58 27.96
CA GLU A 49 -5.23 1.12 27.49
C GLU A 49 -4.91 -0.27 28.05
N LEU A 50 -4.93 -0.45 29.38
CA LEU A 50 -4.64 -1.73 30.04
C LEU A 50 -5.58 -2.86 29.59
N LYS A 51 -6.83 -2.56 29.24
CA LYS A 51 -7.80 -3.54 28.74
C LYS A 51 -7.48 -3.93 27.30
N ASN A 52 -7.14 -2.97 26.44
CA ASN A 52 -6.64 -3.22 25.09
C ASN A 52 -5.33 -4.03 25.16
N TRP A 53 -4.42 -3.69 26.07
CA TRP A 53 -3.15 -4.38 26.31
C TRP A 53 -3.32 -5.80 26.86
N ARG A 54 -4.32 -6.07 27.71
CA ARG A 54 -4.66 -7.42 28.18
C ARG A 54 -5.26 -8.29 27.08
N GLN A 55 -6.04 -7.71 26.16
CA GLN A 55 -6.43 -8.41 24.95
C GLN A 55 -5.19 -8.78 24.11
N PHE A 56 -4.21 -7.88 23.99
CA PHE A 56 -2.95 -8.17 23.30
C PHE A 56 -2.12 -9.30 23.94
N ALA A 57 -1.98 -9.34 25.26
CA ALA A 57 -1.27 -10.42 25.98
C ALA A 57 -1.94 -11.80 25.83
N SER A 58 -3.27 -11.85 25.66
CA SER A 58 -3.99 -13.11 25.41
C SER A 58 -3.71 -13.74 24.04
N PHE A 59 -3.02 -13.02 23.13
CA PHE A 59 -2.55 -13.55 21.85
C PHE A 59 -1.13 -14.12 21.90
N GLU A 60 -0.36 -13.91 22.98
CA GLU A 60 1.05 -14.33 23.07
C GLU A 60 1.20 -15.85 23.18
N GLU A 61 0.45 -16.50 24.09
CA GLU A 61 0.50 -17.95 24.30
C GLU A 61 0.07 -18.75 23.04
N PRO A 62 -1.01 -18.37 22.32
CA PRO A 62 -1.33 -18.96 21.02
C PRO A 62 -0.27 -18.69 19.95
N THR A 63 0.39 -17.52 19.96
CA THR A 63 1.45 -17.19 19.00
C THR A 63 2.67 -18.08 19.20
N VAL A 64 3.11 -18.27 20.45
CA VAL A 64 4.25 -19.16 20.77
C VAL A 64 3.92 -20.62 20.43
N ALA A 65 2.73 -21.09 20.76
CA ALA A 65 2.30 -22.45 20.39
C ALA A 65 2.24 -22.66 18.87
N LEU A 66 1.83 -21.64 18.11
CA LEU A 66 1.83 -21.66 16.64
C LEU A 66 3.25 -21.67 16.08
N LEU A 67 4.17 -20.89 16.67
CA LEU A 67 5.58 -20.87 16.33
C LEU A 67 6.29 -22.21 16.63
N ASP A 68 6.01 -22.82 17.77
CA ASP A 68 6.54 -24.14 18.13
C ASP A 68 6.02 -25.22 17.17
N SER A 69 4.73 -25.14 16.80
CA SER A 69 4.12 -26.03 15.81
C SER A 69 4.77 -25.87 14.42
N ALA A 70 5.08 -24.64 14.03
CA ALA A 70 5.78 -24.32 12.78
C ALA A 70 7.24 -24.84 12.77
N LEU A 71 7.96 -24.74 13.89
CA LEU A 71 9.30 -25.30 14.06
C LEU A 71 9.30 -26.83 13.99
N ALA A 72 8.29 -27.48 14.57
CA ALA A 72 8.14 -28.94 14.52
C ALA A 72 7.78 -29.48 13.13
N GLN A 73 7.28 -28.62 12.22
CA GLN A 73 6.87 -28.99 10.86
C GLN A 73 7.59 -28.13 9.80
N PRO A 74 8.91 -28.28 9.64
CA PRO A 74 9.70 -27.42 8.75
C PRO A 74 9.31 -27.55 7.25
N GLY A 75 8.61 -28.62 6.85
CA GLY A 75 8.06 -28.78 5.51
C GLY A 75 6.75 -28.03 5.26
N ASN A 76 6.07 -27.56 6.31
CA ASN A 76 4.77 -26.89 6.22
C ASN A 76 4.97 -25.38 6.06
N VAL A 77 5.15 -24.93 4.81
CA VAL A 77 5.39 -23.50 4.47
C VAL A 77 4.25 -22.61 4.95
N SER A 78 2.99 -23.06 4.79
CA SER A 78 1.79 -22.32 5.20
C SER A 78 1.79 -22.05 6.70
N LEU A 79 1.98 -23.09 7.52
CA LEU A 79 2.06 -22.98 8.97
C LEU A 79 3.22 -22.08 9.42
N ARG A 80 4.39 -22.16 8.77
CA ARG A 80 5.53 -21.28 9.07
C ARG A 80 5.25 -19.82 8.74
N GLN A 81 4.62 -19.54 7.61
CA GLN A 81 4.26 -18.17 7.22
C GLN A 81 3.12 -17.62 8.07
N GLU A 82 2.14 -18.43 8.44
CA GLU A 82 1.10 -18.06 9.39
C GLU A 82 1.70 -17.74 10.75
N ALA A 83 2.56 -18.62 11.28
CA ALA A 83 3.26 -18.40 12.53
C ALA A 83 4.11 -17.13 12.52
N CYS A 84 4.82 -16.85 11.42
CA CYS A 84 5.57 -15.60 11.27
C CYS A 84 4.68 -14.37 11.09
N SER A 85 3.58 -14.49 10.37
CA SER A 85 2.61 -13.39 10.21
C SER A 85 1.95 -13.05 11.53
N VAL A 86 1.54 -14.07 12.30
CA VAL A 86 1.02 -13.91 13.66
C VAL A 86 2.11 -13.37 14.57
N ALA A 87 3.34 -13.86 14.51
CA ALA A 87 4.45 -13.33 15.31
C ALA A 87 4.81 -11.88 14.98
N VAL A 88 4.76 -11.47 13.70
CA VAL A 88 4.95 -10.07 13.27
C VAL A 88 3.77 -9.19 13.69
N ARG A 89 2.53 -9.71 13.65
CA ARG A 89 1.34 -9.01 14.17
C ARG A 89 1.37 -8.87 15.70
N SER A 90 1.74 -9.94 16.40
CA SER A 90 1.91 -10.04 17.85
C SER A 90 3.18 -9.36 18.36
N LEU A 91 4.14 -9.04 17.50
CA LEU A 91 5.34 -8.24 17.79
C LEU A 91 4.98 -6.89 18.40
N TYR A 92 3.87 -6.31 17.96
CA TYR A 92 3.30 -5.10 18.54
C TYR A 92 2.82 -5.31 19.97
N ALA A 93 2.27 -6.48 20.29
CA ALA A 93 1.86 -6.87 21.65
C ALA A 93 3.08 -7.18 22.53
N MET A 94 4.06 -7.94 22.03
CA MET A 94 5.28 -8.32 22.77
C MET A 94 6.18 -7.10 23.06
N LEU A 95 6.31 -6.16 22.12
CA LEU A 95 7.05 -4.92 22.35
C LEU A 95 6.32 -3.98 23.32
N ALA A 96 4.99 -4.01 23.38
CA ALA A 96 4.22 -3.13 24.27
C ALA A 96 4.47 -3.39 25.76
N GLY A 97 4.61 -4.66 26.16
CA GLY A 97 5.02 -5.01 27.52
C GLY A 97 6.40 -4.45 27.89
N GLN A 98 7.33 -4.47 26.93
CA GLN A 98 8.67 -3.90 27.11
C GLN A 98 8.68 -2.37 27.07
N PHE A 99 7.80 -1.72 26.29
CA PHE A 99 7.61 -0.26 26.36
C PHE A 99 7.07 0.19 27.72
N MET A 100 6.21 -0.61 28.37
CA MET A 100 5.75 -0.36 29.75
C MET A 100 6.89 -0.50 30.76
N ASP A 101 7.78 -1.47 30.57
CA ASP A 101 8.96 -1.63 31.42
C ASP A 101 9.96 -0.48 31.27
N ALA A 102 10.12 0.05 30.04
CA ALA A 102 10.91 1.24 29.77
C ALA A 102 10.33 2.49 30.44
N ARG A 103 9.01 2.66 30.37
CA ARG A 103 8.27 3.75 31.03
C ARG A 103 8.36 3.67 32.55
N ASN A 104 8.57 2.47 33.09
CA ASN A 104 8.84 2.19 34.51
C ASN A 104 10.34 2.16 34.87
N GLY A 105 11.23 2.64 33.98
CA GLY A 105 12.65 2.79 34.26
C GLY A 105 13.49 1.50 34.22
N ARG A 106 12.96 0.39 33.70
CA ARG A 106 13.70 -0.87 33.54
C ARG A 106 14.47 -0.89 32.21
N ASP A 107 15.68 -1.47 32.23
CA ASP A 107 16.48 -1.64 31.02
C ASP A 107 15.92 -2.77 30.14
N ILE A 108 15.41 -2.37 28.99
CA ILE A 108 14.69 -3.22 28.02
C ILE A 108 15.56 -3.64 26.84
N ARG A 109 16.81 -3.13 26.75
CA ARG A 109 17.67 -3.33 25.57
C ARG A 109 18.01 -4.81 25.32
N GLY A 110 18.19 -5.58 26.39
CA GLY A 110 18.47 -7.02 26.31
C GLY A 110 17.27 -7.83 25.80
N GLY A 111 16.06 -7.54 26.31
CA GLY A 111 14.83 -8.22 25.91
C GLY A 111 14.40 -7.89 24.47
N ILE A 112 14.54 -6.63 24.06
CA ILE A 112 14.29 -6.20 22.68
C ILE A 112 15.26 -6.89 21.73
N ARG A 113 16.56 -6.95 22.07
CA ARG A 113 17.56 -7.57 21.22
C ARG A 113 17.33 -9.08 21.07
N ALA A 114 17.06 -9.79 22.16
CA ALA A 114 16.77 -11.22 22.11
C ALA A 114 15.50 -11.54 21.32
N ASN A 115 14.44 -10.74 21.47
CA ASN A 115 13.21 -10.89 20.69
C ASN A 115 13.46 -10.59 19.20
N LEU A 116 14.21 -9.54 18.87
CA LEU A 116 14.58 -9.21 17.49
C LEU A 116 15.49 -10.28 16.86
N GLU A 117 16.39 -10.90 17.63
CA GLU A 117 17.25 -11.99 17.15
C GLU A 117 16.45 -13.29 16.94
N LEU A 118 15.55 -13.65 17.86
CA LEU A 118 14.63 -14.79 17.72
C LEU A 118 13.69 -14.60 16.52
N LEU A 119 13.13 -13.38 16.37
CA LEU A 119 12.33 -13.01 15.22
C LEU A 119 13.14 -13.03 13.93
N GLY A 120 14.39 -12.55 13.95
CA GLY A 120 15.31 -12.65 12.81
C GLY A 120 15.50 -14.10 12.38
N GLN A 121 15.79 -15.00 13.32
CA GLN A 121 16.00 -16.42 13.04
C GLN A 121 14.72 -17.13 12.55
N MET A 122 13.57 -16.83 13.16
CA MET A 122 12.28 -17.41 12.77
C MET A 122 11.79 -16.87 11.42
N THR A 123 11.94 -15.56 11.19
CA THR A 123 11.62 -14.94 9.90
C THR A 123 12.54 -15.47 8.81
N ASP A 124 13.85 -15.58 9.03
CA ASP A 124 14.79 -16.15 8.06
C ASP A 124 14.45 -17.60 7.67
N ALA A 125 13.97 -18.42 8.62
CA ALA A 125 13.58 -19.81 8.39
C ALA A 125 12.18 -19.98 7.75
N ALA A 126 11.26 -19.02 7.95
CA ALA A 126 9.91 -19.04 7.40
C ALA A 126 9.73 -18.23 6.09
N GLN A 127 10.66 -17.32 5.79
CA GLN A 127 10.60 -16.39 4.66
C GLN A 127 10.94 -16.99 3.30
N VAL A 128 11.43 -18.23 3.24
CA VAL A 128 11.80 -18.84 1.96
C VAL A 128 10.56 -19.33 1.24
N ASN A 129 9.97 -18.45 0.44
CA ASN A 129 8.99 -18.78 -0.57
C ASN A 129 9.60 -19.79 -1.54
N SER A 130 9.05 -21.00 -1.58
CA SER A 130 9.65 -22.12 -2.31
C SER A 130 8.63 -22.75 -3.26
N VAL A 131 9.01 -22.94 -4.52
CA VAL A 131 8.20 -23.66 -5.52
C VAL A 131 9.05 -24.76 -6.17
N PRO A 132 8.50 -25.94 -6.50
CA PRO A 132 9.27 -26.99 -7.13
C PRO A 132 10.00 -26.51 -8.39
N TYR A 133 11.30 -26.79 -8.46
CA TYR A 133 12.11 -26.60 -9.65
C TYR A 133 12.11 -27.87 -10.50
N LYS A 134 12.08 -27.70 -11.83
CA LYS A 134 12.27 -28.78 -12.79
C LYS A 134 13.46 -28.44 -13.66
N SER A 135 14.40 -29.37 -13.83
CA SER A 135 15.54 -29.21 -14.75
C SER A 135 15.05 -29.21 -16.21
N THR A 136 15.85 -28.69 -17.14
CA THR A 136 15.50 -28.65 -18.58
C THR A 136 15.06 -30.02 -19.11
N LEU A 137 15.70 -31.10 -18.69
CA LEU A 137 15.31 -32.46 -19.08
C LEU A 137 13.97 -32.88 -18.45
N ALA A 138 13.76 -32.59 -17.16
CA ALA A 138 12.52 -32.92 -16.46
C ALA A 138 11.32 -32.13 -17.00
N ARG A 139 11.52 -30.88 -17.41
CA ARG A 139 10.49 -30.00 -17.99
C ARG A 139 9.85 -30.55 -19.26
N ARG A 140 10.59 -31.38 -20.00
CA ARG A 140 10.18 -31.98 -21.29
C ARG A 140 9.59 -33.38 -21.16
N ARG A 141 9.61 -33.97 -19.98
CA ARG A 141 9.02 -35.31 -19.73
C ARG A 141 7.56 -35.18 -19.32
N PRO A 142 6.71 -36.18 -19.63
CA PRO A 142 5.36 -36.24 -19.09
C PRO A 142 5.36 -36.14 -17.57
N ILE A 143 4.46 -35.32 -17.02
CA ILE A 143 4.42 -35.07 -15.57
C ILE A 143 3.84 -36.26 -14.78
N GLY A 144 3.05 -37.13 -15.45
CA GLY A 144 2.44 -38.29 -14.83
C GLY A 144 1.17 -37.98 -14.01
N ALA A 145 0.48 -39.02 -13.57
CA ALA A 145 -0.84 -38.91 -12.95
C ALA A 145 -0.83 -38.15 -11.61
N TRP A 146 0.25 -38.30 -10.83
CA TRP A 146 0.38 -37.65 -9.53
C TRP A 146 0.53 -36.13 -9.67
N ASP A 147 1.50 -35.66 -10.48
CA ASP A 147 1.70 -34.21 -10.72
C ASP A 147 0.47 -33.61 -11.41
N ALA A 148 -0.16 -34.33 -12.35
CA ALA A 148 -1.40 -33.88 -13.00
C ALA A 148 -2.54 -33.60 -12.01
N GLY A 149 -2.64 -34.40 -10.94
CA GLY A 149 -3.61 -34.19 -9.85
C GLY A 149 -3.43 -32.86 -9.12
N ARG A 150 -2.21 -32.31 -9.13
CA ARG A 150 -1.85 -31.04 -8.46
C ARG A 150 -1.97 -29.81 -9.35
N GLU A 151 -1.94 -29.98 -10.67
CA GLU A 151 -2.10 -28.88 -11.62
C GLU A 151 -3.44 -28.17 -11.45
N ALA A 152 -3.51 -26.91 -11.91
CA ALA A 152 -4.73 -26.13 -11.92
C ALA A 152 -5.89 -26.87 -12.63
N ARG A 153 -7.11 -26.47 -12.30
CA ARG A 153 -8.34 -26.94 -12.93
C ARG A 153 -8.68 -26.08 -14.15
N ASP A 154 -9.62 -26.57 -14.94
CA ASP A 154 -10.29 -25.83 -16.01
C ASP A 154 -9.33 -25.20 -17.04
N LEU A 155 -8.17 -25.84 -17.21
CA LEU A 155 -7.16 -25.47 -18.19
C LEU A 155 -7.65 -25.80 -19.60
N CYS A 156 -7.51 -24.85 -20.51
CA CYS A 156 -7.91 -24.99 -21.91
C CYS A 156 -6.69 -25.04 -22.83
N ARG A 157 -6.84 -25.69 -23.98
CA ARG A 157 -5.87 -25.53 -25.07
C ARG A 157 -5.96 -24.09 -25.59
N PRO A 158 -4.83 -23.45 -25.98
CA PRO A 158 -4.88 -22.10 -26.56
C PRO A 158 -5.89 -22.00 -27.72
N GLY A 159 -6.74 -20.98 -27.67
CA GLY A 159 -7.77 -20.72 -28.70
C GLY A 159 -9.02 -21.62 -28.61
N SER A 160 -9.07 -22.60 -27.69
CA SER A 160 -10.26 -23.40 -27.44
C SER A 160 -11.20 -22.67 -26.48
N VAL A 161 -12.46 -22.50 -26.91
CA VAL A 161 -13.54 -21.91 -26.09
C VAL A 161 -14.25 -23.00 -25.28
N ASP A 162 -14.32 -24.21 -25.84
CA ASP A 162 -14.99 -25.37 -25.26
C ASP A 162 -14.02 -26.56 -25.13
N GLY A 163 -13.87 -27.06 -23.91
CA GLY A 163 -13.14 -28.32 -23.62
C GLY A 163 -11.96 -28.15 -22.67
N TRP A 164 -12.22 -28.37 -21.38
CA TRP A 164 -11.16 -28.47 -20.38
C TRP A 164 -10.30 -29.70 -20.63
N VAL A 165 -8.99 -29.55 -20.50
CA VAL A 165 -8.05 -30.66 -20.60
C VAL A 165 -8.19 -31.54 -19.37
N THR A 166 -8.49 -32.82 -19.58
CA THR A 166 -8.70 -33.76 -18.47
C THR A 166 -7.39 -34.04 -17.73
N LYS A 167 -7.46 -34.44 -16.46
CA LYS A 167 -6.27 -34.86 -15.70
C LYS A 167 -5.48 -36.00 -16.36
N LYS A 168 -6.18 -36.91 -17.06
CA LYS A 168 -5.57 -38.01 -17.82
C LYS A 168 -4.79 -37.50 -19.04
N GLU A 169 -5.24 -36.44 -19.68
CA GLU A 169 -4.52 -35.78 -20.76
C GLU A 169 -3.34 -34.98 -20.21
N ILE A 170 -3.54 -34.18 -19.15
CA ILE A 170 -2.48 -33.41 -18.47
C ILE A 170 -1.33 -34.32 -18.02
N ALA A 171 -1.62 -35.51 -17.50
CA ALA A 171 -0.61 -36.49 -17.09
C ALA A 171 0.35 -36.92 -18.21
N LYS A 172 -0.07 -36.80 -19.47
CA LYS A 172 0.74 -37.12 -20.66
C LYS A 172 1.53 -35.91 -21.18
N LEU A 173 1.19 -34.70 -20.74
CA LEU A 173 1.86 -33.48 -21.11
C LEU A 173 3.11 -33.27 -20.27
N SER A 174 4.08 -32.56 -20.83
CA SER A 174 5.26 -32.08 -20.11
C SER A 174 4.94 -30.84 -19.28
N HIS A 175 5.80 -30.45 -18.33
CA HIS A 175 5.59 -29.23 -17.56
C HIS A 175 5.52 -27.97 -18.46
N GLU A 176 6.33 -27.94 -19.54
CA GLU A 176 6.28 -26.88 -20.55
C GLU A 176 4.92 -26.86 -21.28
N ALA A 177 4.45 -28.02 -21.72
CA ALA A 177 3.17 -28.14 -22.41
C ALA A 177 1.98 -27.83 -21.51
N VAL A 178 2.05 -28.15 -20.21
CA VAL A 178 1.04 -27.74 -19.22
C VAL A 178 1.08 -26.23 -18.98
N ALA A 179 2.26 -25.62 -18.98
CA ALA A 179 2.41 -24.16 -18.89
C ALA A 179 1.96 -23.42 -20.16
N ASP A 180 1.84 -24.14 -21.30
CA ASP A 180 1.23 -23.63 -22.52
C ASP A 180 -0.30 -23.77 -22.55
N LEU A 181 -0.89 -24.53 -21.61
CA LEU A 181 -2.34 -24.49 -21.39
C LEU A 181 -2.73 -23.17 -20.72
N ASP A 182 -3.89 -22.66 -21.11
CA ASP A 182 -4.37 -21.34 -20.75
C ASP A 182 -5.57 -21.41 -19.80
N VAL A 183 -5.93 -20.26 -19.23
CA VAL A 183 -7.24 -20.09 -18.59
C VAL A 183 -8.34 -20.03 -19.65
N SER A 184 -9.59 -20.27 -19.24
CA SER A 184 -10.74 -20.10 -20.13
C SER A 184 -10.85 -18.64 -20.62
N PRO A 185 -11.32 -18.37 -21.86
CA PRO A 185 -11.70 -17.02 -22.29
C PRO A 185 -12.70 -16.31 -21.35
N ASN A 186 -13.46 -17.11 -20.59
CA ASN A 186 -14.45 -16.68 -19.61
C ASN A 186 -13.93 -16.63 -18.17
N ASP A 187 -12.63 -16.88 -17.94
CA ASP A 187 -12.00 -16.72 -16.63
C ASP A 187 -12.36 -15.34 -16.02
N PRO A 188 -12.73 -15.25 -14.74
CA PRO A 188 -13.22 -13.99 -14.19
C PRO A 188 -12.10 -12.99 -13.95
N MET A 189 -10.85 -13.45 -13.78
CA MET A 189 -9.75 -12.60 -13.35
C MET A 189 -8.89 -12.12 -14.53
N TRP A 190 -8.51 -13.03 -15.43
CA TRP A 190 -7.48 -12.76 -16.45
C TRP A 190 -7.88 -12.99 -17.89
N HIS A 191 -7.27 -12.21 -18.76
CA HIS A 191 -7.24 -12.45 -20.19
C HIS A 191 -6.36 -13.66 -20.52
N THR A 192 -6.76 -14.41 -21.54
CA THR A 192 -5.96 -15.53 -22.05
C THR A 192 -4.65 -15.01 -22.64
N ARG A 193 -3.62 -15.87 -22.67
CA ARG A 193 -2.35 -15.59 -23.33
C ARG A 193 -2.57 -15.20 -24.79
N ALA A 194 -3.44 -15.93 -25.51
CA ALA A 194 -3.76 -15.62 -26.90
C ALA A 194 -4.33 -14.21 -27.08
N THR A 195 -5.19 -13.75 -26.16
CA THR A 195 -5.68 -12.36 -26.16
C THR A 195 -4.54 -11.37 -25.94
N MET A 196 -3.65 -11.65 -24.98
CA MET A 196 -2.52 -10.76 -24.67
C MET A 196 -1.47 -10.69 -25.80
N GLU A 197 -1.28 -11.75 -26.58
CA GLU A 197 -0.30 -11.84 -27.68
C GLU A 197 -0.81 -11.24 -29.00
N ASN A 198 -2.10 -11.40 -29.34
CA ASN A 198 -2.64 -10.90 -30.62
C ASN A 198 -2.81 -9.37 -30.63
N LYS A 199 -3.44 -8.83 -29.59
CA LYS A 199 -3.60 -7.38 -29.39
C LYS A 199 -3.88 -7.17 -27.90
N ARG A 200 -2.85 -6.80 -27.15
CA ARG A 200 -2.96 -6.51 -25.72
C ARG A 200 -4.15 -5.56 -25.50
N PRO A 201 -5.18 -5.96 -24.73
CA PRO A 201 -6.30 -5.09 -24.42
C PRO A 201 -5.83 -3.84 -23.70
N ASP A 202 -6.41 -2.69 -24.03
CA ASP A 202 -6.22 -1.47 -23.26
C ASP A 202 -7.20 -1.44 -22.09
N THR A 203 -7.05 -2.42 -21.20
CA THR A 203 -8.00 -2.64 -20.11
C THR A 203 -8.10 -1.43 -19.18
N TRP A 204 -7.05 -0.62 -19.05
CA TRP A 204 -7.12 0.61 -18.27
C TRP A 204 -8.15 1.58 -18.88
N SER A 205 -8.04 1.86 -20.18
CA SER A 205 -9.00 2.69 -20.91
C SER A 205 -10.40 2.06 -20.97
N ASP A 206 -10.50 0.72 -21.06
CA ASP A 206 -11.79 0.03 -21.01
C ASP A 206 -12.51 0.27 -19.67
N ILE A 207 -11.79 0.26 -18.55
CA ILE A 207 -12.35 0.57 -17.23
C ILE A 207 -12.76 2.05 -17.17
N GLU A 208 -11.89 2.97 -17.59
CA GLU A 208 -12.21 4.41 -17.64
C GLU A 208 -13.47 4.70 -18.46
N ASN A 209 -13.57 4.12 -19.67
CA ASN A 209 -14.73 4.29 -20.54
C ASN A 209 -16.00 3.69 -19.92
N TYR A 210 -15.90 2.52 -19.30
CA TYR A 210 -17.02 1.89 -18.63
C TYR A 210 -17.61 2.78 -17.53
N ILE A 211 -16.77 3.38 -16.70
CA ILE A 211 -17.22 4.30 -15.65
C ILE A 211 -17.77 5.59 -16.26
N ASN A 212 -17.08 6.16 -17.26
CA ASN A 212 -17.52 7.38 -17.93
C ASN A 212 -18.92 7.21 -18.53
N ASP A 213 -19.13 6.11 -19.25
CA ASP A 213 -20.39 5.85 -19.93
C ASP A 213 -21.49 5.48 -18.92
N GLY A 214 -21.17 4.70 -17.89
CA GLY A 214 -22.09 4.36 -16.79
C GLY A 214 -22.56 5.59 -16.01
N THR A 215 -21.63 6.41 -15.51
CA THR A 215 -21.97 7.66 -14.80
C THR A 215 -22.72 8.64 -15.71
N THR A 216 -22.39 8.70 -17.01
CA THR A 216 -23.14 9.50 -17.99
C THR A 216 -24.59 9.02 -18.10
N ALA A 217 -24.80 7.71 -18.21
CA ALA A 217 -26.13 7.12 -18.29
C ALA A 217 -26.95 7.46 -17.04
N ASP A 218 -26.43 7.19 -15.85
CA ASP A 218 -27.08 7.46 -14.56
C ASP A 218 -27.48 8.94 -14.40
N LEU A 219 -26.62 9.87 -14.84
CA LEU A 219 -26.93 11.29 -14.83
C LEU A 219 -28.03 11.65 -15.84
N LYS A 220 -28.03 11.04 -17.04
CA LYS A 220 -29.04 11.26 -18.08
C LYS A 220 -30.39 10.58 -17.82
N GLU A 221 -30.48 9.61 -16.91
CA GLU A 221 -31.76 9.07 -16.45
C GLU A 221 -32.62 10.14 -15.77
N LYS A 222 -31.97 11.13 -15.14
CA LYS A 222 -32.66 12.25 -14.49
C LYS A 222 -33.19 13.21 -15.56
N LYS A 223 -34.50 13.15 -15.84
CA LYS A 223 -35.19 13.97 -16.87
C LYS A 223 -34.72 15.44 -16.92
N LYS A 224 -34.67 16.12 -15.76
CA LYS A 224 -34.24 17.52 -15.66
C LYS A 224 -32.78 17.75 -16.08
N PHE A 225 -31.89 16.80 -15.78
CA PHE A 225 -30.48 16.89 -16.18
C PHE A 225 -30.35 16.68 -17.68
N ARG A 226 -31.00 15.65 -18.24
CA ARG A 226 -31.01 15.36 -19.67
C ARG A 226 -31.56 16.49 -20.53
N GLU A 227 -32.67 17.11 -20.11
CA GLU A 227 -33.25 18.26 -20.81
C GLU A 227 -32.32 19.48 -20.80
N LYS A 228 -31.57 19.68 -19.69
CA LYS A 228 -30.67 20.82 -19.54
C LYS A 228 -29.33 20.61 -20.25
N PHE A 229 -28.83 19.37 -20.27
CA PHE A 229 -27.51 19.01 -20.77
C PHE A 229 -27.56 17.74 -21.67
N PRO A 230 -28.22 17.82 -22.84
CA PRO A 230 -28.44 16.64 -23.70
C PRO A 230 -27.15 16.00 -24.20
N GLU A 231 -26.15 16.83 -24.51
CA GLU A 231 -24.84 16.41 -25.03
C GLU A 231 -23.80 16.10 -23.94
N PHE A 232 -24.19 16.11 -22.66
CA PHE A 232 -23.24 15.87 -21.57
C PHE A 232 -22.59 14.49 -21.68
N ARG A 233 -21.29 14.43 -21.39
CA ARG A 233 -20.54 13.21 -21.18
C ARG A 233 -19.64 13.40 -19.97
N TYR A 234 -19.72 12.48 -19.02
CA TYR A 234 -18.83 12.45 -17.87
C TYR A 234 -17.42 12.09 -18.34
N ASP A 235 -16.42 12.78 -17.78
CA ASP A 235 -15.01 12.51 -17.99
C ASP A 235 -14.31 12.44 -16.65
N LEU A 236 -13.92 11.22 -16.27
CA LEU A 236 -13.22 10.90 -15.04
C LEU A 236 -11.93 11.72 -14.87
N ASN A 237 -11.19 11.98 -15.95
CA ASN A 237 -9.94 12.73 -15.87
C ASN A 237 -10.16 14.19 -15.46
N ARG A 238 -11.25 14.79 -15.92
CA ARG A 238 -11.65 16.15 -15.53
C ARG A 238 -12.35 16.17 -14.18
N ALA A 239 -13.19 15.17 -13.90
CA ALA A 239 -13.99 15.12 -12.68
C ALA A 239 -13.12 15.00 -11.42
N ARG A 240 -11.99 14.28 -11.48
CA ARG A 240 -11.05 14.19 -10.36
C ARG A 240 -10.28 15.47 -10.03
N SER A 241 -10.38 16.49 -10.89
CA SER A 241 -9.60 17.72 -10.71
C SER A 241 -10.05 18.57 -9.52
N VAL A 242 -11.36 18.55 -9.23
CA VAL A 242 -11.98 19.30 -8.13
C VAL A 242 -12.84 18.34 -7.33
N LEU A 243 -12.43 18.09 -6.09
CA LEU A 243 -13.05 17.14 -5.18
C LEU A 243 -13.58 17.86 -3.94
N PHE A 244 -14.68 17.37 -3.40
CA PHE A 244 -15.37 17.93 -2.24
C PHE A 244 -15.23 16.95 -1.08
N TRP A 245 -14.77 17.44 0.06
CA TRP A 245 -14.63 16.63 1.26
C TRP A 245 -15.97 16.06 1.73
N ASP A 246 -15.98 14.79 2.14
CA ASP A 246 -17.11 14.16 2.82
C ASP A 246 -16.78 13.80 4.27
N ASP A 247 -15.86 12.85 4.48
CA ASP A 247 -15.53 12.34 5.83
C ASP A 247 -14.14 11.69 5.90
N VAL A 248 -13.59 11.58 7.10
CA VAL A 248 -12.36 10.80 7.36
C VAL A 248 -12.67 9.32 7.34
N LYS A 249 -11.88 8.54 6.61
CA LYS A 249 -12.00 7.08 6.67
C LYS A 249 -11.31 6.55 7.92
N THR A 250 -12.01 5.80 8.77
CA THR A 250 -11.46 5.33 10.06
C THR A 250 -10.91 3.90 10.05
N THR A 251 -10.99 3.18 8.92
CA THR A 251 -10.76 1.72 8.86
C THR A 251 -9.63 1.25 7.94
N ALA A 252 -8.62 2.09 7.63
CA ALA A 252 -7.61 1.75 6.61
C ALA A 252 -6.16 1.72 7.12
N THR A 253 -5.25 1.34 6.21
CA THR A 253 -3.80 1.20 6.47
C THR A 253 -2.99 2.46 6.16
N SER A 254 -3.53 3.41 5.39
CA SER A 254 -2.87 4.67 5.04
C SER A 254 -3.81 5.87 5.19
N PRO A 255 -3.28 7.08 5.42
CA PRO A 255 -4.07 8.30 5.55
C PRO A 255 -4.95 8.51 4.32
N LYS A 256 -6.27 8.48 4.52
CA LYS A 256 -7.23 8.68 3.43
C LYS A 256 -8.57 9.21 3.91
N VAL A 257 -9.23 9.96 3.02
CA VAL A 257 -10.53 10.59 3.25
C VAL A 257 -11.46 10.25 2.10
N ASN A 258 -12.75 10.18 2.39
CA ASN A 258 -13.78 10.08 1.37
C ASN A 258 -14.05 11.48 0.82
N VAL A 259 -14.12 11.56 -0.49
CA VAL A 259 -14.41 12.80 -1.22
C VAL A 259 -15.36 12.49 -2.37
N THR A 260 -16.06 13.49 -2.85
CA THR A 260 -16.94 13.37 -4.02
C THR A 260 -16.53 14.35 -5.11
N ASP A 261 -16.87 14.06 -6.36
CA ASP A 261 -16.72 15.06 -7.43
C ASP A 261 -17.99 15.94 -7.58
N ALA A 262 -17.93 16.88 -8.53
CA ALA A 262 -19.03 17.81 -8.82
C ALA A 262 -20.34 17.15 -9.33
N PHE A 263 -20.31 15.85 -9.63
CA PHE A 263 -21.44 15.03 -10.04
C PHE A 263 -21.87 14.06 -8.94
N GLY A 264 -21.14 14.04 -7.82
CA GLY A 264 -21.28 13.15 -6.68
C GLY A 264 -20.91 11.70 -6.99
N GLN A 265 -19.96 11.47 -7.88
CA GLN A 265 -19.20 10.22 -7.89
C GLN A 265 -18.35 10.17 -6.62
N ASP A 266 -18.29 9.01 -5.97
CA ASP A 266 -17.43 8.81 -4.81
C ASP A 266 -15.97 8.59 -5.22
N TRP A 267 -15.06 9.10 -4.41
CA TRP A 267 -13.62 8.98 -4.56
C TRP A 267 -12.98 8.79 -3.17
N LYS A 268 -11.74 8.31 -3.16
CA LYS A 268 -10.87 8.44 -2.00
C LYS A 268 -9.69 9.32 -2.36
N LEU A 269 -9.35 10.26 -1.48
CA LEU A 269 -8.08 10.98 -1.53
C LEU A 269 -7.13 10.35 -0.50
N LYS A 270 -5.94 9.94 -0.93
CA LYS A 270 -4.91 9.28 -0.12
C LYS A 270 -3.60 10.07 -0.12
N TRP A 271 -2.84 9.93 0.96
CA TRP A 271 -1.47 10.44 1.10
C TRP A 271 -0.54 9.35 1.61
N GLY A 272 0.76 9.65 1.66
CA GLY A 272 1.75 8.76 2.25
C GLY A 272 2.42 7.82 1.25
N ASP A 273 2.91 6.68 1.74
CA ASP A 273 3.75 5.79 0.96
C ASP A 273 3.00 5.03 -0.15
N GLU A 274 1.69 4.84 -0.02
CA GLU A 274 0.84 4.19 -1.03
C GLU A 274 0.55 5.09 -2.26
N ALA A 275 0.57 6.43 -2.11
CA ALA A 275 0.06 7.37 -3.11
C ALA A 275 0.75 7.29 -4.50
N VAL A 276 2.01 6.87 -4.51
CA VAL A 276 2.82 6.72 -5.72
C VAL A 276 2.83 5.27 -6.23
N ILE A 277 2.72 4.32 -5.31
CA ILE A 277 2.97 2.90 -5.55
C ILE A 277 1.72 2.17 -6.06
N GLU A 278 0.56 2.51 -5.53
CA GLU A 278 -0.69 1.87 -5.91
C GLU A 278 -1.03 2.03 -7.41
N PRO A 279 -0.88 3.23 -8.04
CA PRO A 279 -1.10 3.39 -9.47
C PRO A 279 -0.16 2.58 -10.35
N ILE A 280 1.08 2.39 -9.90
CA ILE A 280 2.07 1.52 -10.57
C ILE A 280 1.60 0.06 -10.47
N GLY A 281 1.28 -0.41 -9.26
CA GLY A 281 0.86 -1.79 -9.02
C GLY A 281 -0.38 -2.19 -9.82
N ASN A 282 -1.39 -1.33 -9.86
CA ASN A 282 -2.61 -1.56 -10.62
C ASN A 282 -2.35 -1.66 -12.12
N ARG A 283 -1.54 -0.75 -12.69
CA ARG A 283 -1.18 -0.79 -14.12
C ARG A 283 -0.29 -1.98 -14.47
N LEU A 284 0.65 -2.38 -13.62
CA LEU A 284 1.41 -3.62 -13.83
C LEU A 284 0.49 -4.85 -13.87
N ARG A 285 -0.53 -4.92 -13.00
CA ARG A 285 -1.51 -6.02 -13.03
C ARG A 285 -2.29 -6.06 -14.35
N VAL A 286 -2.67 -4.91 -14.89
CA VAL A 286 -3.26 -4.81 -16.24
C VAL A 286 -2.30 -5.34 -17.33
N LEU A 287 -1.02 -4.94 -17.30
CA LEU A 287 -0.01 -5.48 -18.24
C LEU A 287 0.16 -7.00 -18.15
N LEU A 288 0.02 -7.55 -16.94
CA LEU A 288 0.10 -8.98 -16.66
C LEU A 288 -1.14 -9.74 -17.16
N GLY A 289 -2.25 -9.04 -17.45
CA GLY A 289 -3.46 -9.59 -18.05
C GLY A 289 -4.71 -9.49 -17.18
N ALA A 290 -4.69 -8.70 -16.11
CA ALA A 290 -5.89 -8.41 -15.32
C ALA A 290 -7.02 -7.86 -16.20
N LYS A 291 -8.23 -8.41 -16.04
CA LYS A 291 -9.46 -7.92 -16.69
C LYS A 291 -10.01 -6.66 -16.01
N PHE A 292 -9.59 -6.39 -14.79
CA PHE A 292 -10.03 -5.25 -14.00
C PHE A 292 -9.00 -4.89 -12.91
N CYS A 293 -9.00 -3.64 -12.47
CA CYS A 293 -8.24 -3.13 -11.32
C CYS A 293 -8.87 -1.83 -10.81
N ASP A 294 -8.47 -1.36 -9.64
CA ASP A 294 -8.87 -0.04 -9.17
C ASP A 294 -8.23 1.06 -10.03
N LEU A 295 -9.03 2.06 -10.42
CA LEU A 295 -8.53 3.25 -11.08
C LEU A 295 -7.96 4.23 -10.05
N THR A 296 -6.65 4.44 -10.18
CA THR A 296 -5.84 5.21 -9.23
C THR A 296 -4.92 6.16 -9.99
N TYR A 297 -4.85 7.39 -9.49
CA TYR A 297 -4.15 8.50 -10.14
C TYR A 297 -3.36 9.30 -9.12
N THR A 298 -2.04 9.36 -9.29
CA THR A 298 -1.17 10.23 -8.49
C THR A 298 -1.26 11.66 -9.02
N SER A 299 -1.33 12.62 -8.10
CA SER A 299 -1.00 14.02 -8.34
C SER A 299 0.27 14.34 -7.58
N THR A 300 1.27 14.82 -8.29
CA THR A 300 2.39 15.56 -7.70
C THR A 300 2.29 17.01 -8.14
N GLU A 301 3.05 17.90 -7.51
CA GLU A 301 3.28 19.27 -7.99
C GLU A 301 2.05 20.22 -8.00
N GLY A 302 0.91 19.80 -7.46
CA GLY A 302 -0.32 20.60 -7.44
C GLY A 302 -1.15 20.51 -8.72
N ASP A 303 -0.76 19.60 -9.63
CA ASP A 303 -1.18 19.61 -11.02
C ASP A 303 -2.60 19.12 -11.24
N SER A 304 -3.17 18.39 -10.27
CA SER A 304 -4.34 17.56 -10.57
C SER A 304 -5.40 17.46 -9.49
N HIS A 305 -5.14 17.61 -8.19
CA HIS A 305 -6.21 17.44 -7.18
C HIS A 305 -6.38 18.69 -6.32
N LEU A 306 -7.51 19.37 -6.50
CA LEU A 306 -7.97 20.44 -5.64
C LEU A 306 -9.07 19.91 -4.72
N LEU A 307 -8.87 20.02 -3.40
CA LEU A 307 -9.86 19.66 -2.39
C LEU A 307 -10.60 20.91 -1.90
N ILE A 308 -11.93 20.88 -1.95
CA ILE A 308 -12.80 21.90 -1.39
C ILE A 308 -13.37 21.40 -0.06
N LEU A 309 -13.14 22.16 1.00
CA LEU A 309 -13.61 21.86 2.34
C LEU A 309 -15.11 22.17 2.51
N PRO A 310 -15.84 21.48 3.40
CA PRO A 310 -17.26 21.72 3.70
C PRO A 310 -17.54 23.18 4.06
N SER A 311 -18.77 23.64 3.76
CA SER A 311 -19.29 24.88 4.33
C SER A 311 -19.70 24.68 5.80
N VAL A 312 -19.88 25.78 6.53
CA VAL A 312 -20.38 25.74 7.92
C VAL A 312 -21.76 25.10 7.98
N GLU A 313 -22.62 25.36 7.00
CA GLU A 313 -23.95 24.77 6.90
C GLU A 313 -23.90 23.27 6.61
N GLU A 314 -22.98 22.80 5.77
CA GLU A 314 -22.79 21.36 5.51
C GLU A 314 -22.34 20.63 6.78
N LYS A 315 -21.36 21.18 7.50
CA LYS A 315 -20.91 20.67 8.80
C LYS A 315 -22.06 20.60 9.81
N ALA A 316 -22.86 21.66 9.89
CA ALA A 316 -24.00 21.72 10.82
C ALA A 316 -25.10 20.69 10.50
N ARG A 317 -25.25 20.27 9.23
CA ARG A 317 -26.23 19.27 8.80
C ARG A 317 -25.77 17.83 9.01
N ASN A 318 -24.46 17.59 9.13
CA ASN A 318 -23.87 16.26 9.28
C ASN A 318 -22.98 16.20 10.53
N PRO A 319 -23.55 16.40 11.75
CA PRO A 319 -22.78 16.49 12.99
C PRO A 319 -22.01 15.21 13.36
N GLU A 320 -22.34 14.09 12.74
CA GLU A 320 -21.68 12.79 12.92
C GLU A 320 -20.41 12.60 12.07
N LYS A 321 -20.20 13.44 11.05
CA LYS A 321 -19.04 13.36 10.14
C LYS A 321 -17.95 14.33 10.55
N ALA A 322 -16.70 13.95 10.32
CA ALA A 322 -15.57 14.84 10.52
C ALA A 322 -15.45 15.80 9.33
N MET A 323 -16.05 16.98 9.43
CA MET A 323 -16.15 17.99 8.37
C MET A 323 -15.35 19.27 8.69
N PRO A 324 -14.05 19.34 8.34
CA PRO A 324 -13.21 20.51 8.60
C PRO A 324 -13.53 21.65 7.63
N THR A 325 -13.79 22.86 8.12
CA THR A 325 -14.10 24.03 7.25
C THR A 325 -12.90 24.94 7.02
N THR A 326 -11.81 24.73 7.76
CA THR A 326 -10.54 25.47 7.62
C THR A 326 -9.35 24.52 7.47
N LEU A 327 -8.19 25.06 7.07
CA LEU A 327 -6.96 24.28 6.98
C LEU A 327 -6.50 23.78 8.35
N GLU A 328 -6.65 24.61 9.40
CA GLU A 328 -6.33 24.23 10.77
C GLU A 328 -7.24 23.10 11.25
N GLU A 329 -8.55 23.18 10.96
CA GLU A 329 -9.49 22.10 11.28
C GLU A 329 -9.13 20.83 10.50
N LEU A 330 -8.75 20.93 9.22
CA LEU A 330 -8.33 19.77 8.42
C LEU A 330 -7.13 19.08 9.05
N ARG A 331 -6.13 19.85 9.49
CA ARG A 331 -4.96 19.31 10.18
C ARG A 331 -5.34 18.62 11.48
N SER A 332 -6.16 19.26 12.33
CA SER A 332 -6.61 18.67 13.59
C SER A 332 -7.40 17.38 13.36
N VAL A 333 -8.35 17.39 12.42
CA VAL A 333 -9.16 16.21 12.05
C VAL A 333 -8.27 15.04 11.59
N MET A 334 -7.24 15.30 10.79
CA MET A 334 -6.33 14.25 10.33
C MET A 334 -5.39 13.76 11.45
N LEU A 335 -4.94 14.62 12.35
CA LEU A 335 -4.13 14.27 13.52
C LEU A 335 -4.93 13.48 14.58
N GLU A 336 -6.21 13.78 14.75
CA GLU A 336 -7.11 13.10 15.69
C GLU A 336 -7.67 11.79 15.11
N SER A 337 -7.51 11.56 13.80
CA SER A 337 -7.93 10.32 13.15
C SER A 337 -7.09 9.13 13.60
N ALA A 338 -7.57 7.91 13.28
CA ALA A 338 -6.83 6.68 13.53
C ALA A 338 -5.46 6.58 12.82
N TYR A 339 -5.16 7.52 11.91
CA TYR A 339 -3.87 7.61 11.23
C TYR A 339 -2.85 8.47 11.99
N GLU A 340 -3.30 9.33 12.91
CA GLU A 340 -2.45 10.35 13.56
C GLU A 340 -1.63 11.14 12.52
N PHE A 341 -2.25 11.61 11.43
CA PHE A 341 -1.52 12.09 10.26
C PHE A 341 -1.43 13.62 10.20
N ASP A 342 -0.20 14.16 10.21
CA ASP A 342 0.04 15.57 9.91
C ASP A 342 -0.01 15.80 8.39
N VAL A 343 -1.12 16.33 7.90
CA VAL A 343 -1.31 16.67 6.48
C VAL A 343 -0.53 17.90 6.05
N GLN A 344 -0.11 18.77 6.98
CA GLN A 344 0.53 20.05 6.67
C GLN A 344 1.74 19.95 5.71
N PRO A 345 2.65 18.97 5.84
CA PRO A 345 3.81 18.84 4.95
C PRO A 345 3.42 18.52 3.50
N PHE A 346 2.23 17.96 3.30
CA PHE A 346 1.67 17.59 2.01
C PHE A 346 0.90 18.72 1.35
N VAL A 347 0.52 19.76 2.09
CA VAL A 347 -0.15 20.93 1.51
C VAL A 347 0.85 21.70 0.66
N LEU A 348 0.47 21.97 -0.59
CA LEU A 348 1.23 22.83 -1.49
C LEU A 348 0.79 24.28 -1.33
N ASP A 349 -0.52 24.50 -1.43
CA ASP A 349 -1.14 25.82 -1.31
C ASP A 349 -2.59 25.69 -0.84
N SER A 350 -3.12 26.76 -0.25
CA SER A 350 -4.50 26.82 0.25
C SER A 350 -4.99 28.25 0.29
N GLY A 351 -6.31 28.44 0.20
CA GLY A 351 -6.90 29.76 0.35
C GLY A 351 -8.41 29.70 0.42
N VAL A 352 -9.03 30.86 0.28
CA VAL A 352 -10.49 31.00 0.19
C VAL A 352 -10.89 31.22 -1.25
N ILE A 353 -11.97 30.59 -1.69
CA ILE A 353 -12.54 30.81 -3.02
C ILE A 353 -13.23 32.18 -3.03
N THR A 354 -12.76 33.08 -3.89
CA THR A 354 -13.32 34.41 -4.10
C THR A 354 -13.77 34.60 -5.55
N SER A 355 -14.54 35.65 -5.81
CA SER A 355 -14.97 35.97 -7.17
C SER A 355 -13.80 36.23 -8.12
N GLU A 356 -12.67 36.72 -7.59
CA GLU A 356 -11.48 37.08 -8.36
C GLU A 356 -10.62 35.87 -8.73
N ASN A 357 -10.55 34.84 -7.87
CA ASN A 357 -9.71 33.65 -8.10
C ASN A 357 -10.50 32.44 -8.63
N ALA A 358 -11.82 32.44 -8.51
CA ALA A 358 -12.66 31.29 -8.84
C ALA A 358 -12.45 30.76 -10.25
N SER A 359 -12.39 31.63 -11.26
CA SER A 359 -12.28 31.21 -12.65
C SER A 359 -10.94 30.54 -12.97
N SER A 360 -9.85 30.92 -12.31
CA SER A 360 -8.54 30.27 -12.50
C SER A 360 -8.42 28.99 -11.68
N LEU A 361 -8.89 29.02 -10.44
CA LEU A 361 -8.83 27.90 -9.50
C LEU A 361 -9.75 26.74 -9.91
N LEU A 362 -10.98 27.05 -10.31
CA LEU A 362 -12.03 26.08 -10.64
C LEU A 362 -12.20 25.94 -12.16
N ARG A 363 -11.15 26.20 -12.95
CA ARG A 363 -11.19 26.14 -14.42
C ARG A 363 -11.70 24.79 -14.94
N ASP A 364 -11.39 23.71 -14.21
CA ASP A 364 -11.73 22.35 -14.58
C ASP A 364 -13.10 21.91 -14.04
N LEU A 365 -13.72 22.73 -13.17
CA LEU A 365 -15.07 22.48 -12.66
C LEU A 365 -16.09 22.61 -13.80
N ALA A 366 -16.89 21.57 -13.99
CA ALA A 366 -17.89 21.54 -15.05
C ALA A 366 -19.08 22.46 -14.72
N PRO A 367 -19.59 23.26 -15.67
CA PRO A 367 -20.80 24.07 -15.46
C PRO A 367 -22.05 23.22 -15.18
N GLU A 368 -22.04 21.95 -15.56
CA GLU A 368 -23.09 20.95 -15.31
C GLU A 368 -23.14 20.44 -13.88
N ALA A 369 -22.21 20.86 -13.01
CA ALA A 369 -22.13 20.49 -11.61
C ALA A 369 -23.48 20.54 -10.87
N LYS A 370 -23.64 19.64 -9.88
CA LYS A 370 -24.76 19.68 -8.93
C LYS A 370 -24.86 21.06 -8.28
N LYS A 371 -26.08 21.44 -7.90
CA LYS A 371 -26.38 22.80 -7.42
C LYS A 371 -25.48 23.24 -6.27
N GLU A 372 -25.20 22.35 -5.32
CA GLU A 372 -24.31 22.62 -4.17
C GLU A 372 -22.84 22.82 -4.54
N TYR A 373 -22.41 22.34 -5.71
CA TYR A 373 -21.03 22.42 -6.20
C TYR A 373 -20.85 23.49 -7.28
N ARG A 374 -21.86 24.32 -7.54
CA ARG A 374 -21.73 25.43 -8.49
C ARG A 374 -21.05 26.62 -7.85
N LEU A 375 -20.35 27.41 -8.68
CA LEU A 375 -19.52 28.53 -8.23
C LEU A 375 -20.15 29.42 -7.14
N PRO A 376 -21.42 29.89 -7.25
CA PRO A 376 -21.99 30.75 -6.21
C PRO A 376 -22.08 30.10 -4.83
N GLN A 377 -22.19 28.77 -4.76
CA GLN A 377 -22.22 27.99 -3.52
C GLN A 377 -20.81 27.69 -2.98
N LEU A 378 -19.78 27.91 -3.80
CA LEU A 378 -18.38 27.65 -3.44
C LEU A 378 -17.67 28.89 -2.90
N LEU A 379 -18.16 30.10 -3.20
CA LEU A 379 -17.59 31.34 -2.69
C LEU A 379 -17.52 31.33 -1.15
N GLY A 380 -16.36 31.68 -0.60
CA GLY A 380 -16.10 31.69 0.83
C GLY A 380 -15.62 30.35 1.40
N ARG A 381 -15.64 29.25 0.63
CA ARG A 381 -15.11 27.95 1.08
C ARG A 381 -13.58 27.91 0.97
N VAL A 382 -12.96 27.08 1.80
CA VAL A 382 -11.51 26.85 1.75
C VAL A 382 -11.20 25.79 0.70
N TRP A 383 -10.16 26.05 -0.08
CA TRP A 383 -9.57 25.11 -1.01
C TRP A 383 -8.16 24.72 -0.55
N VAL A 384 -7.76 23.49 -0.85
CA VAL A 384 -6.45 22.94 -0.52
C VAL A 384 -5.90 22.16 -1.71
N SER A 385 -4.64 22.40 -2.04
CA SER A 385 -3.88 21.65 -3.04
C SER A 385 -2.71 20.93 -2.38
N PHE A 386 -2.22 19.85 -3.00
CA PHE A 386 -1.22 18.97 -2.38
C PHE A 386 0.03 18.83 -3.24
N LYS A 387 1.19 18.75 -2.57
CA LYS A 387 2.49 18.44 -3.17
C LYS A 387 2.52 17.01 -3.72
N GLU A 388 1.92 16.08 -2.98
CA GLU A 388 1.78 14.68 -3.33
C GLU A 388 0.45 14.17 -2.78
N SER A 389 -0.36 13.54 -3.62
CA SER A 389 -1.59 12.86 -3.23
C SER A 389 -1.97 11.83 -4.30
N MET A 390 -2.93 10.98 -3.99
CA MET A 390 -3.51 10.06 -4.96
C MET A 390 -5.02 10.02 -4.80
N VAL A 391 -5.73 9.90 -5.90
CA VAL A 391 -7.17 9.64 -5.89
C VAL A 391 -7.45 8.24 -6.41
N GLU A 392 -8.40 7.56 -5.77
CA GLU A 392 -8.93 6.27 -6.17
C GLU A 392 -10.42 6.46 -6.46
N ALA A 393 -10.84 6.14 -7.67
CA ALA A 393 -12.25 6.27 -8.04
C ALA A 393 -13.07 5.15 -7.38
N LYS A 394 -14.19 5.50 -6.76
CA LYS A 394 -15.16 4.56 -6.21
C LYS A 394 -16.40 4.55 -7.06
N HIS A 395 -16.92 3.37 -7.36
CA HIS A 395 -17.89 3.21 -8.44
C HIS A 395 -19.18 2.62 -7.94
N ASP A 396 -20.23 3.44 -7.90
CA ASP A 396 -21.60 3.00 -7.64
C ASP A 396 -22.16 2.17 -8.80
N VAL A 397 -21.64 2.38 -10.02
CA VAL A 397 -21.96 1.57 -11.21
C VAL A 397 -21.40 0.14 -11.13
N LEU A 398 -20.49 -0.13 -10.18
CA LEU A 398 -19.98 -1.46 -9.92
C LEU A 398 -20.85 -2.13 -8.87
N ASN A 399 -21.56 -3.18 -9.26
CA ASN A 399 -22.24 -4.05 -8.32
C ASN A 399 -21.20 -4.95 -7.62
N SER A 400 -20.72 -4.48 -6.46
CA SER A 400 -19.75 -5.20 -5.64
C SER A 400 -20.24 -6.60 -5.27
N GLY A 401 -19.47 -7.62 -5.65
CA GLY A 401 -19.66 -9.01 -5.24
C GLY A 401 -19.01 -9.35 -3.89
N GLY A 402 -18.27 -8.41 -3.29
CA GLY A 402 -17.56 -8.61 -2.03
C GLY A 402 -16.17 -9.25 -2.20
N PRO A 403 -15.53 -9.69 -1.09
CA PRO A 403 -14.26 -10.39 -1.12
C PRO A 403 -14.33 -11.75 -1.83
N VAL A 404 -13.29 -12.12 -2.57
CA VAL A 404 -13.13 -13.43 -3.21
C VAL A 404 -12.30 -14.34 -2.31
N SER A 405 -12.88 -15.47 -1.91
CA SER A 405 -12.21 -16.39 -1.00
C SER A 405 -11.02 -17.10 -1.62
N GLN A 406 -9.88 -17.06 -0.92
CA GLN A 406 -8.60 -17.63 -1.36
C GLN A 406 -8.34 -19.05 -0.81
N PHE A 407 -9.29 -19.61 -0.06
CA PHE A 407 -9.14 -20.90 0.66
C PHE A 407 -10.17 -21.95 0.23
N THR A 408 -10.99 -21.66 -0.78
CA THR A 408 -11.96 -22.64 -1.29
C THR A 408 -11.30 -23.64 -2.22
N LYS A 409 -11.88 -24.84 -2.37
CA LYS A 409 -11.42 -25.83 -3.35
C LYS A 409 -11.41 -25.30 -4.79
N VAL A 410 -12.19 -24.25 -5.09
CA VAL A 410 -12.22 -23.60 -6.41
C VAL A 410 -10.99 -22.70 -6.56
N ALA A 411 -10.82 -21.76 -5.63
CA ALA A 411 -9.68 -20.84 -5.56
C ALA A 411 -8.32 -21.57 -5.57
N LEU A 412 -8.19 -22.62 -4.76
CA LEU A 412 -6.98 -23.45 -4.72
C LEU A 412 -6.64 -24.09 -6.07
N GLY A 413 -7.62 -24.29 -6.95
CA GLY A 413 -7.46 -24.89 -8.28
C GLY A 413 -7.33 -23.87 -9.41
N GLU A 414 -7.42 -22.57 -9.14
CA GLU A 414 -7.49 -21.54 -10.16
C GLU A 414 -6.10 -21.08 -10.61
N ARG A 415 -5.80 -21.21 -11.91
CA ARG A 415 -4.49 -20.84 -12.46
C ARG A 415 -4.19 -19.35 -12.27
N ALA A 416 -5.20 -18.48 -12.38
CA ALA A 416 -5.01 -17.04 -12.21
C ALA A 416 -4.50 -16.67 -10.81
N GLN A 417 -5.17 -17.16 -9.76
CA GLN A 417 -4.74 -16.93 -8.37
C GLN A 417 -3.35 -17.53 -8.07
N ARG A 418 -3.04 -18.71 -8.63
CA ARG A 418 -1.73 -19.36 -8.47
C ARG A 418 -0.60 -18.58 -9.12
N GLN A 419 -0.78 -18.13 -10.35
CA GLN A 419 0.20 -17.30 -11.06
C GLN A 419 0.39 -15.93 -10.41
N ALA A 420 -0.62 -15.39 -9.70
CA ALA A 420 -0.46 -14.13 -8.98
C ALA A 420 0.67 -14.19 -7.94
N PHE A 421 1.07 -15.39 -7.50
CA PHE A 421 2.22 -15.55 -6.62
C PHE A 421 3.52 -15.02 -7.24
N VAL A 422 3.83 -15.38 -8.50
CA VAL A 422 5.04 -14.86 -9.17
C VAL A 422 4.93 -13.38 -9.46
N PHE A 423 3.71 -12.86 -9.66
CA PHE A 423 3.47 -11.44 -9.88
C PHE A 423 3.74 -10.64 -8.60
N SER A 424 3.19 -11.09 -7.46
CA SER A 424 3.45 -10.48 -6.16
C SER A 424 4.91 -10.62 -5.74
N LEU A 425 5.57 -11.73 -6.07
CA LEU A 425 7.02 -11.87 -5.94
C LEU A 425 7.75 -10.81 -6.75
N TRP A 426 7.41 -10.61 -8.02
CA TRP A 426 8.07 -9.63 -8.89
C TRP A 426 7.92 -8.20 -8.37
N MET A 427 6.76 -7.86 -7.79
CA MET A 427 6.44 -6.53 -7.25
C MET A 427 6.82 -6.34 -5.76
N GLU A 428 7.15 -7.41 -5.03
CA GLU A 428 7.21 -7.47 -3.55
C GLU A 428 5.92 -6.98 -2.87
N ASP A 429 4.76 -7.27 -3.47
CA ASP A 429 3.44 -6.90 -2.93
C ASP A 429 3.07 -7.80 -1.75
N LYS A 430 3.20 -7.32 -0.51
CA LYS A 430 3.11 -8.12 0.74
C LYS A 430 1.74 -8.16 1.41
N ASP A 431 0.78 -7.36 0.97
CA ASP A 431 -0.56 -7.28 1.58
C ASP A 431 -1.61 -8.01 0.72
N ASN A 432 -1.47 -9.33 0.54
CA ASN A 432 -2.40 -10.14 -0.27
C ASN A 432 -3.49 -10.81 0.57
N LYS A 433 -4.03 -10.09 1.56
CA LYS A 433 -5.15 -10.58 2.37
C LYS A 433 -6.38 -10.82 1.48
N GLU A 434 -7.27 -11.72 1.91
CA GLU A 434 -8.52 -12.02 1.19
C GLU A 434 -9.37 -10.78 0.90
N ALA A 435 -9.37 -9.81 1.82
CA ALA A 435 -10.05 -8.53 1.62
C ALA A 435 -9.49 -7.70 0.45
N ASN A 436 -8.32 -8.06 -0.09
CA ASN A 436 -7.67 -7.47 -1.27
C ASN A 436 -7.99 -8.19 -2.58
N TRP A 437 -8.80 -9.24 -2.54
CA TRP A 437 -9.35 -9.91 -3.71
C TRP A 437 -10.84 -9.60 -3.78
N ARG A 438 -11.30 -8.98 -4.87
CA ARG A 438 -12.66 -8.46 -5.00
C ARG A 438 -13.34 -9.04 -6.22
N ALA A 439 -14.63 -9.22 -6.08
CA ALA A 439 -15.52 -9.52 -7.18
C ALA A 439 -16.40 -8.32 -7.50
N THR A 440 -16.74 -8.16 -8.77
CA THR A 440 -17.72 -7.20 -9.24
C THR A 440 -18.52 -7.76 -10.41
N TRP A 441 -19.74 -7.27 -10.57
CA TRP A 441 -20.52 -7.47 -11.79
C TRP A 441 -20.42 -6.24 -12.67
N VAL A 442 -20.10 -6.44 -13.93
CA VAL A 442 -20.02 -5.40 -14.96
C VAL A 442 -20.97 -5.73 -16.11
N ASN A 443 -21.64 -4.71 -16.66
CA ASN A 443 -22.59 -4.89 -17.77
C ASN A 443 -22.00 -4.24 -19.03
N ASP A 444 -22.09 -4.89 -20.18
CA ASP A 444 -21.65 -4.30 -21.47
C ASP A 444 -20.18 -3.81 -21.46
N PHE A 445 -19.30 -4.48 -20.70
CA PHE A 445 -17.92 -4.08 -20.45
C PHE A 445 -16.93 -4.57 -21.51
N ALA A 446 -15.96 -3.71 -21.87
CA ALA A 446 -14.89 -3.99 -22.83
C ALA A 446 -15.41 -4.57 -24.17
N GLY A 447 -16.51 -3.97 -24.68
CA GLY A 447 -17.14 -4.34 -25.94
C GLY A 447 -17.89 -5.69 -25.93
N ARG A 448 -18.12 -6.28 -24.75
CA ARG A 448 -18.91 -7.52 -24.61
C ARG A 448 -20.25 -7.22 -23.97
N SER A 449 -21.34 -7.59 -24.64
CA SER A 449 -22.69 -7.35 -24.13
C SER A 449 -23.08 -8.25 -22.96
N GLY A 450 -24.00 -7.76 -22.12
CA GLY A 450 -24.60 -8.49 -21.01
C GLY A 450 -23.81 -8.38 -19.69
N SER A 451 -24.33 -9.03 -18.66
CA SER A 451 -23.73 -9.02 -17.31
C SER A 451 -22.62 -10.06 -17.17
N ARG A 452 -21.51 -9.66 -16.55
CA ARG A 452 -20.31 -10.47 -16.38
C ARG A 452 -19.77 -10.35 -14.96
N TYR A 453 -19.44 -11.49 -14.38
CA TYR A 453 -18.70 -11.58 -13.15
C TYR A 453 -17.20 -11.42 -13.42
N VAL A 454 -16.55 -10.53 -12.68
CA VAL A 454 -15.13 -10.21 -12.81
C VAL A 454 -14.49 -10.21 -11.43
N GLU A 455 -13.32 -10.82 -11.33
CA GLU A 455 -12.49 -10.83 -10.12
C GLU A 455 -11.23 -10.00 -10.35
N PHE A 456 -10.76 -9.33 -9.31
CA PHE A 456 -9.54 -8.54 -9.39
C PHE A 456 -8.87 -8.41 -8.03
N PHE A 457 -7.56 -8.16 -8.10
CA PHE A 457 -6.80 -7.74 -6.93
C PHE A 457 -6.84 -6.22 -6.82
N HIS A 458 -7.13 -5.71 -5.63
CA HIS A 458 -7.22 -4.28 -5.33
C HIS A 458 -6.21 -3.89 -4.24
N ASP A 459 -5.89 -2.60 -4.16
CA ASP A 459 -4.99 -2.02 -3.16
C ASP A 459 -3.55 -2.59 -3.11
N PRO A 460 -2.77 -2.61 -4.22
CA PRO A 460 -1.35 -2.98 -4.20
C PRO A 460 -0.44 -1.91 -3.56
N GLY A 461 -0.98 -1.04 -2.70
CA GLY A 461 -0.27 0.09 -2.09
C GLY A 461 0.94 -0.33 -1.25
N MET A 462 0.97 -1.57 -0.75
CA MET A 462 2.05 -2.15 0.05
C MET A 462 3.11 -2.91 -0.78
N SER A 463 3.40 -2.43 -1.99
CA SER A 463 4.38 -3.02 -2.91
C SER A 463 5.73 -2.29 -2.91
N PHE A 464 6.71 -2.87 -3.61
CA PHE A 464 7.98 -2.25 -3.99
C PHE A 464 8.85 -1.74 -2.83
N GLY A 465 8.79 -2.37 -1.67
CA GLY A 465 9.53 -1.92 -0.48
C GLY A 465 9.80 -3.01 0.56
N GLY A 466 10.44 -2.62 1.66
CA GLY A 466 10.73 -3.54 2.75
C GLY A 466 9.49 -3.95 3.54
N ILE A 467 9.65 -4.77 4.58
CA ILE A 467 8.55 -5.32 5.39
C ILE A 467 7.57 -4.23 5.88
N MET A 468 8.08 -3.07 6.30
CA MET A 468 7.28 -2.04 6.99
C MET A 468 6.86 -0.84 6.14
N ARG A 469 7.37 -0.68 4.92
CA ARG A 469 7.19 0.53 4.10
C ARG A 469 6.96 0.16 2.64
N ALA A 470 6.09 0.87 1.95
CA ALA A 470 5.95 0.76 0.51
C ALA A 470 7.05 1.58 -0.21
N GLY A 471 7.32 1.27 -1.48
CA GLY A 471 8.11 2.12 -2.37
C GLY A 471 9.57 2.37 -1.97
N GLU A 472 10.16 1.56 -1.09
CA GLU A 472 11.59 1.60 -0.77
C GLU A 472 12.42 0.90 -1.85
N ILE A 473 12.44 1.46 -3.06
CA ILE A 473 12.92 0.76 -4.26
C ILE A 473 14.35 0.21 -4.14
N ASN A 474 15.21 0.83 -3.34
CA ASN A 474 16.58 0.37 -3.11
C ASN A 474 16.64 -0.99 -2.41
N ARG A 475 15.59 -1.39 -1.69
CA ARG A 475 15.47 -2.69 -1.03
C ARG A 475 15.02 -3.80 -1.96
N LEU A 476 14.48 -3.47 -3.14
CA LEU A 476 14.12 -4.47 -4.14
C LEU A 476 15.38 -5.19 -4.60
N LYS A 477 15.49 -6.45 -4.19
CA LYS A 477 16.58 -7.33 -4.64
C LYS A 477 16.40 -7.59 -6.13
N THR A 478 17.52 -7.76 -6.83
CA THR A 478 17.56 -8.04 -8.28
C THR A 478 18.46 -9.22 -8.63
N GLY A 479 19.18 -9.80 -7.65
CA GLY A 479 20.13 -10.89 -7.88
C GLY A 479 19.47 -12.27 -7.95
N ASN A 480 20.15 -13.22 -8.58
CA ASN A 480 19.72 -14.63 -8.68
C ASN A 480 20.59 -15.61 -7.87
N GLN A 481 21.46 -15.08 -7.01
CA GLN A 481 22.27 -15.82 -6.05
C GLN A 481 21.46 -16.18 -4.79
N PHE A 482 22.04 -17.03 -3.92
CA PHE A 482 21.46 -17.33 -2.61
C PHE A 482 21.09 -16.04 -1.85
N ASN A 483 19.90 -16.00 -1.27
CA ASN A 483 19.29 -14.82 -0.65
C ASN A 483 19.07 -13.61 -1.58
N GLY A 484 19.11 -13.82 -2.89
CA GLY A 484 18.73 -12.84 -3.91
C GLY A 484 17.22 -12.66 -4.02
N PHE A 485 16.77 -12.11 -5.14
CA PHE A 485 15.35 -11.99 -5.47
C PHE A 485 14.73 -13.36 -5.71
N LEU A 486 15.31 -14.14 -6.62
CA LEU A 486 14.82 -15.45 -7.02
C LEU A 486 16.01 -16.33 -7.41
N TRP A 487 16.17 -17.49 -6.78
CA TRP A 487 17.27 -18.41 -7.07
C TRP A 487 16.83 -19.86 -7.05
N VAL A 488 17.58 -20.73 -7.71
CA VAL A 488 17.42 -22.18 -7.61
C VAL A 488 18.33 -22.67 -6.49
N ASN A 489 17.80 -23.50 -5.59
CA ASN A 489 18.60 -24.08 -4.50
C ASN A 489 19.71 -25.02 -5.02
N THR A 490 20.67 -25.32 -4.15
CA THR A 490 21.90 -26.05 -4.51
C THR A 490 21.63 -27.45 -5.06
N ASP A 491 20.66 -28.16 -4.49
CA ASP A 491 20.19 -29.48 -4.91
C ASP A 491 19.27 -29.43 -6.15
N ARG A 492 18.94 -28.23 -6.65
CA ARG A 492 18.12 -28.00 -7.84
C ARG A 492 16.75 -28.70 -7.75
N THR A 493 16.11 -28.56 -6.60
CA THR A 493 14.76 -29.09 -6.32
C THR A 493 13.72 -27.99 -6.16
N MET A 494 14.14 -26.77 -5.78
CA MET A 494 13.24 -25.65 -5.49
C MET A 494 13.76 -24.34 -6.10
N ILE A 495 12.80 -23.50 -6.49
CA ILE A 495 12.96 -22.08 -6.77
C ILE A 495 12.57 -21.33 -5.51
N ASN A 496 13.47 -20.48 -5.02
CA ASN A 496 13.37 -19.83 -3.73
C ASN A 496 13.37 -18.29 -3.86
N SER A 497 12.68 -17.62 -2.94
CA SER A 497 12.75 -16.17 -2.73
C SER A 497 12.70 -15.85 -1.23
N THR A 498 13.47 -14.86 -0.76
CA THR A 498 13.40 -14.37 0.64
C THR A 498 12.33 -13.30 0.84
N TRP A 499 11.46 -13.10 -0.14
CA TRP A 499 10.43 -12.07 -0.04
C TRP A 499 9.46 -12.39 1.10
N PHE A 500 9.20 -11.41 1.97
CA PHE A 500 8.29 -11.56 3.12
C PHE A 500 6.85 -11.18 2.76
N GLN A 501 5.90 -12.01 3.20
CA GLN A 501 4.46 -11.81 3.01
C GLN A 501 3.80 -11.54 4.35
N ILE A 502 3.01 -10.46 4.46
CA ILE A 502 2.16 -10.25 5.64
C ILE A 502 0.99 -11.23 5.61
N TYR A 503 0.41 -11.45 4.42
CA TYR A 503 -0.67 -12.40 4.20
C TYR A 503 -0.36 -13.28 2.98
N ARG A 504 -0.50 -14.60 3.16
CA ARG A 504 -0.36 -15.61 2.11
C ARG A 504 -1.73 -16.19 1.71
N PRO A 505 -2.19 -16.00 0.47
CA PRO A 505 -3.33 -16.71 -0.10
C PRO A 505 -3.14 -18.23 -0.11
N GLY A 506 -4.19 -19.01 0.21
CA GLY A 506 -4.13 -20.47 0.20
C GLY A 506 -3.76 -21.06 -1.17
N ALA A 507 -4.20 -20.44 -2.27
CA ALA A 507 -3.86 -20.87 -3.62
C ALA A 507 -2.34 -20.90 -3.89
N TRP A 508 -1.54 -20.11 -3.15
CA TRP A 508 -0.09 -20.06 -3.33
C TRP A 508 0.66 -21.27 -2.78
N ASP A 509 0.01 -22.06 -1.93
CA ASP A 509 0.54 -23.35 -1.45
C ASP A 509 0.39 -24.46 -2.50
N GLU A 510 -0.49 -24.26 -3.48
CA GLU A 510 -0.80 -25.23 -4.53
C GLU A 510 -0.09 -24.94 -5.86
N VAL A 511 0.78 -23.92 -5.90
CA VAL A 511 1.48 -23.50 -7.11
C VAL A 511 2.41 -24.60 -7.62
N THR A 512 2.16 -25.06 -8.85
CA THR A 512 3.05 -26.00 -9.54
C THR A 512 4.17 -25.26 -10.29
N PHE A 513 5.17 -26.01 -10.76
CA PHE A 513 6.17 -25.44 -11.67
C PHE A 513 5.53 -24.88 -12.95
N ALA A 514 4.49 -25.54 -13.48
CA ALA A 514 3.83 -25.11 -14.71
C ALA A 514 3.02 -23.82 -14.50
N ASP A 515 2.35 -23.67 -13.35
CA ASP A 515 1.68 -22.42 -12.97
C ASP A 515 2.70 -21.27 -12.91
N PHE A 516 3.82 -21.48 -12.22
CA PHE A 516 4.86 -20.46 -12.09
C PHE A 516 5.51 -20.12 -13.44
N LEU A 517 5.81 -21.11 -14.28
CA LEU A 517 6.36 -20.90 -15.63
C LEU A 517 5.38 -20.11 -16.51
N ALA A 518 4.08 -20.40 -16.43
CA ALA A 518 3.07 -19.67 -17.17
C ALA A 518 3.05 -18.18 -16.73
N GLY A 519 3.03 -17.91 -15.42
CA GLY A 519 3.16 -16.53 -14.92
C GLY A 519 4.50 -15.86 -15.29
N ALA A 520 5.60 -16.60 -15.24
CA ALA A 520 6.92 -16.11 -15.64
C ALA A 520 6.94 -15.61 -17.09
N ARG A 521 6.22 -16.28 -18.00
CA ARG A 521 6.05 -15.83 -19.41
C ARG A 521 5.24 -14.54 -19.53
N HIS A 522 4.24 -14.33 -18.67
CA HIS A 522 3.49 -13.05 -18.61
C HIS A 522 4.36 -11.88 -18.16
N ILE A 523 5.34 -12.12 -17.27
CA ILE A 523 6.32 -11.10 -16.88
C ILE A 523 7.37 -10.90 -17.98
N ALA A 524 7.90 -11.98 -18.55
CA ALA A 524 8.98 -11.93 -19.54
C ALA A 524 8.61 -11.17 -20.82
N ARG A 525 7.33 -11.12 -21.21
CA ARG A 525 6.84 -10.36 -22.38
C ARG A 525 6.73 -8.84 -22.16
N ILE A 526 6.81 -8.36 -20.91
CA ILE A 526 6.74 -6.93 -20.61
C ILE A 526 8.08 -6.31 -20.98
N ASN A 527 8.09 -5.35 -21.92
CA ASN A 527 9.30 -4.66 -22.36
C ASN A 527 9.57 -3.39 -21.52
N ASN A 528 10.71 -2.74 -21.72
CA ASN A 528 11.08 -1.54 -20.96
C ASN A 528 10.17 -0.35 -21.28
N ASP A 529 9.61 -0.25 -22.49
CA ASP A 529 8.66 0.82 -22.85
C ASP A 529 7.33 0.67 -22.10
N ASP A 530 6.85 -0.55 -21.91
CA ASP A 530 5.71 -0.86 -21.05
C ASP A 530 5.99 -0.41 -19.61
N LEU A 531 7.16 -0.75 -19.08
CA LEU A 531 7.56 -0.35 -17.73
C LEU A 531 7.66 1.17 -17.60
N ASN A 532 8.25 1.87 -18.59
CA ASN A 532 8.34 3.33 -18.61
C ASN A 532 6.95 3.97 -18.58
N ARG A 533 6.02 3.54 -19.45
CA ARG A 533 4.64 4.03 -19.47
C ARG A 533 3.91 3.82 -18.14
N VAL A 534 4.17 2.70 -17.46
CA VAL A 534 3.62 2.48 -16.11
C VAL A 534 4.27 3.41 -15.09
N MET A 535 5.60 3.58 -15.11
CA MET A 535 6.27 4.47 -14.16
C MET A 535 5.89 5.94 -14.35
N GLU A 536 5.48 6.36 -15.54
CA GLU A 536 4.96 7.72 -15.77
C GLU A 536 3.71 8.02 -14.92
N SER A 537 2.89 7.02 -14.62
CA SER A 537 1.69 7.23 -13.77
C SER A 537 2.02 7.57 -12.32
N SER A 538 3.25 7.29 -11.88
CA SER A 538 3.73 7.61 -10.53
C SER A 538 4.00 9.10 -10.33
N ARG A 539 4.19 9.84 -11.44
CA ARG A 539 4.64 11.24 -11.46
C ARG A 539 5.94 11.52 -10.69
N MET A 540 6.71 10.49 -10.35
CA MET A 540 8.02 10.63 -9.69
C MET A 540 9.07 11.20 -10.65
N PRO A 541 10.15 11.81 -10.15
CA PRO A 541 11.22 12.35 -10.97
C PRO A 541 11.87 11.31 -11.89
N ASP A 542 12.44 11.77 -13.00
CA ASP A 542 13.02 10.93 -14.04
C ASP A 542 14.02 9.88 -13.54
N PHE A 543 14.96 10.27 -12.67
CA PHE A 543 15.96 9.37 -12.10
C PHE A 543 15.34 8.27 -11.24
N TRP A 544 14.21 8.57 -10.56
CA TRP A 544 13.49 7.60 -9.74
C TRP A 544 12.81 6.58 -10.65
N ARG A 545 12.13 7.06 -11.70
CA ARG A 545 11.49 6.20 -12.71
C ARG A 545 12.52 5.30 -13.39
N GLN A 546 13.66 5.85 -13.83
CA GLN A 546 14.75 5.08 -14.44
C GLN A 546 15.28 3.98 -13.50
N ALA A 547 15.53 4.29 -12.23
CA ALA A 547 16.00 3.30 -11.26
C ALA A 547 14.95 2.20 -11.02
N MET A 548 13.67 2.55 -10.96
CA MET A 548 12.58 1.59 -10.76
C MET A 548 12.35 0.69 -11.97
N VAL A 549 12.34 1.25 -13.19
CA VAL A 549 12.27 0.48 -14.45
C VAL A 549 13.42 -0.51 -14.52
N TRP A 550 14.65 -0.05 -14.30
CA TRP A 550 15.81 -0.94 -14.32
C TRP A 550 15.69 -2.09 -13.31
N ARG A 551 15.22 -1.83 -12.08
CA ARG A 551 15.03 -2.88 -11.06
C ARG A 551 13.98 -3.91 -11.46
N LEU A 552 12.83 -3.47 -11.94
CA LEU A 552 11.78 -4.38 -12.39
C LEU A 552 12.21 -5.19 -13.62
N ALA A 553 12.90 -4.56 -14.56
CA ALA A 553 13.47 -5.22 -15.73
C ALA A 553 14.54 -6.25 -15.32
N GLN A 554 15.43 -5.93 -14.38
CA GLN A 554 16.42 -6.89 -13.86
C GLN A 554 15.76 -8.10 -13.19
N ARG A 555 14.69 -7.88 -12.41
CA ARG A 555 13.92 -8.97 -11.81
C ARG A 555 13.22 -9.82 -12.88
N ARG A 556 12.67 -9.21 -13.94
CA ARG A 556 12.14 -9.92 -15.10
C ARG A 556 13.24 -10.76 -15.77
N ASP A 557 14.42 -10.21 -15.99
CA ASP A 557 15.55 -10.92 -16.60
C ASP A 557 16.01 -12.10 -15.72
N VAL A 558 15.99 -11.96 -14.39
CA VAL A 558 16.24 -13.07 -13.45
C VAL A 558 15.17 -14.15 -13.56
N ILE A 559 13.89 -13.79 -13.60
CA ILE A 559 12.80 -14.76 -13.81
C ILE A 559 13.03 -15.50 -15.14
N ALA A 560 13.26 -14.76 -16.22
CA ALA A 560 13.50 -15.31 -17.54
C ALA A 560 14.66 -16.33 -17.53
N LYS A 561 15.76 -15.99 -16.85
CA LYS A 561 16.92 -16.86 -16.66
C LYS A 561 16.64 -18.12 -15.84
N VAL A 562 15.91 -18.01 -14.73
CA VAL A 562 15.55 -19.16 -13.87
C VAL A 562 14.69 -20.18 -14.65
N PHE A 563 13.79 -19.66 -15.48
CA PHE A 563 12.86 -20.45 -16.27
C PHE A 563 13.35 -20.81 -17.67
N ASP A 564 14.54 -20.37 -18.09
CA ASP A 564 15.07 -20.62 -19.45
C ASP A 564 14.08 -20.18 -20.55
N ILE A 565 13.50 -18.99 -20.38
CA ILE A 565 12.58 -18.37 -21.33
C ILE A 565 13.16 -17.03 -21.83
N PRO A 566 12.83 -16.60 -23.06
CA PRO A 566 13.27 -15.30 -23.55
C PRO A 566 12.55 -14.16 -22.82
N ALA A 567 13.30 -13.12 -22.45
CA ALA A 567 12.74 -11.82 -22.08
C ALA A 567 12.52 -10.97 -23.35
N ALA A 568 11.53 -10.06 -23.31
CA ALA A 568 11.19 -9.19 -24.43
C ALA A 568 12.36 -8.26 -24.82
N ASP A 569 13.09 -7.76 -23.82
CA ASP A 569 14.34 -7.01 -23.96
C ASP A 569 15.22 -7.26 -22.71
N SER A 570 16.37 -6.60 -22.63
CA SER A 570 17.21 -6.62 -21.42
C SER A 570 17.04 -5.34 -20.61
N ALA A 571 17.19 -5.46 -19.30
CA ALA A 571 17.26 -4.33 -18.38
C ALA A 571 18.43 -3.36 -18.68
N GLY A 572 19.51 -3.83 -19.32
CA GLY A 572 20.68 -3.02 -19.62
C GLY A 572 21.53 -2.67 -18.38
N PRO A 573 22.51 -1.75 -18.53
CA PRO A 573 23.40 -1.37 -17.45
C PRO A 573 22.63 -0.61 -16.35
N ALA A 574 23.09 -0.77 -15.10
CA ALA A 574 22.53 -0.06 -13.97
C ALA A 574 22.71 1.46 -14.14
N PRO A 575 21.64 2.28 -14.03
CA PRO A 575 21.75 3.70 -14.31
C PRO A 575 22.59 4.41 -13.27
N THR A 576 23.34 5.42 -13.73
CA THR A 576 24.02 6.39 -12.87
C THR A 576 23.59 7.78 -13.32
N VAL A 577 23.01 8.55 -12.42
CA VAL A 577 22.45 9.88 -12.70
C VAL A 577 23.21 10.91 -11.89
N ILE A 578 23.85 11.85 -12.59
CA ILE A 578 24.67 12.92 -12.02
C ILE A 578 24.15 14.24 -12.56
N VAL A 579 23.92 15.20 -11.67
CA VAL A 579 23.46 16.54 -12.02
C VAL A 579 24.53 17.55 -11.63
N PRO A 580 25.12 18.30 -12.57
CA PRO A 580 26.07 19.35 -12.22
C PRO A 580 25.35 20.49 -11.51
N LEU A 581 25.94 21.04 -10.45
CA LEU A 581 25.44 22.25 -9.77
C LEU A 581 26.56 23.31 -9.56
N THR A 582 27.66 23.16 -10.30
CA THR A 582 28.88 23.95 -10.12
C THR A 582 28.63 25.42 -10.46
N THR A 583 28.11 25.68 -11.67
CA THR A 583 27.81 27.04 -12.12
C THR A 583 26.36 27.40 -11.79
N ARG A 584 26.06 28.70 -11.74
CA ARG A 584 24.67 29.15 -11.61
C ARG A 584 23.80 28.66 -12.76
N GLY A 585 24.34 28.60 -13.97
CA GLY A 585 23.63 28.06 -15.13
C GLY A 585 23.21 26.60 -14.95
N ASP A 586 24.08 25.78 -14.34
CA ASP A 586 23.74 24.39 -14.02
C ASP A 586 22.64 24.30 -12.96
N ARG A 587 22.73 25.16 -11.93
CA ARG A 587 21.69 25.25 -10.88
C ARG A 587 20.34 25.69 -11.42
N VAL A 588 20.31 26.66 -12.33
CA VAL A 588 19.08 27.11 -13.00
C VAL A 588 18.45 25.95 -13.77
N LYS A 589 19.23 25.24 -14.59
CA LYS A 589 18.73 24.07 -15.34
C LYS A 589 18.19 22.98 -14.42
N ALA A 590 18.89 22.68 -13.33
CA ALA A 590 18.45 21.69 -12.35
C ALA A 590 17.18 22.14 -11.61
N ALA A 591 17.10 23.40 -11.21
CA ALA A 591 15.94 23.99 -10.55
C ALA A 591 14.69 23.96 -11.45
N GLU A 592 14.85 24.29 -12.73
CA GLU A 592 13.78 24.22 -13.74
C GLU A 592 13.34 22.78 -13.99
N HIS A 593 14.29 21.86 -14.23
CA HIS A 593 13.99 20.45 -14.54
C HIS A 593 13.31 19.70 -13.40
N TYR A 594 13.70 19.98 -12.16
CA TYR A 594 13.13 19.33 -10.97
C TYR A 594 12.08 20.18 -10.25
N HIS A 595 11.69 21.31 -10.83
CA HIS A 595 10.72 22.25 -10.27
C HIS A 595 10.99 22.62 -8.80
N VAL A 596 12.27 22.85 -8.45
CA VAL A 596 12.69 23.29 -7.11
C VAL A 596 13.05 24.78 -7.16
N PRO A 597 12.71 25.60 -6.16
CA PRO A 597 13.13 27.00 -6.14
C PRO A 597 14.67 27.13 -6.20
N LEU A 598 15.18 27.88 -7.18
CA LEU A 598 16.63 28.14 -7.33
C LEU A 598 17.24 28.70 -6.04
N SER A 599 16.52 29.60 -5.37
CA SER A 599 16.96 30.21 -4.11
C SER A 599 17.22 29.16 -3.03
N GLU A 600 16.45 28.09 -2.99
CA GLU A 600 16.60 27.04 -1.97
C GLU A 600 17.77 26.11 -2.27
N MET A 601 18.01 25.85 -3.56
CA MET A 601 19.21 25.16 -4.01
C MET A 601 20.47 25.96 -3.68
N GLU A 602 20.47 27.27 -3.94
CA GLU A 602 21.58 28.15 -3.58
C GLU A 602 21.76 28.27 -2.06
N ASN A 603 20.67 28.40 -1.30
CA ASN A 603 20.70 28.40 0.17
C ASN A 603 21.33 27.15 0.74
N ASP A 604 20.98 25.98 0.20
CA ASP A 604 21.52 24.71 0.65
C ASP A 604 23.02 24.57 0.34
N LEU A 605 23.45 24.99 -0.85
CA LEU A 605 24.87 25.01 -1.21
C LEU A 605 25.67 25.98 -0.34
N VAL A 606 25.09 27.12 0.02
CA VAL A 606 25.69 28.05 0.99
C VAL A 606 25.81 27.40 2.37
N ARG A 607 24.74 26.76 2.85
CA ARG A 607 24.70 26.10 4.16
C ARG A 607 25.71 24.97 4.28
N THR A 608 25.98 24.25 3.19
CA THR A 608 26.97 23.18 3.12
C THR A 608 28.40 23.66 2.87
N GLY A 609 28.61 24.99 2.75
CA GLY A 609 29.92 25.57 2.47
C GLY A 609 30.44 25.33 1.05
N LEU A 610 29.58 24.83 0.16
CA LEU A 610 29.91 24.63 -1.26
C LEU A 610 29.81 25.93 -2.06
N LEU A 611 29.07 26.92 -1.56
CA LEU A 611 28.89 28.23 -2.17
C LEU A 611 29.11 29.34 -1.12
N ALA A 612 29.80 30.42 -1.46
CA ALA A 612 29.92 31.56 -0.56
C ALA A 612 28.63 32.40 -0.61
N ASN A 613 28.19 32.92 0.55
CA ASN A 613 26.90 33.62 0.65
C ASN A 613 26.83 34.90 -0.22
N ASP A 614 27.97 35.57 -0.40
CA ASP A 614 28.16 36.74 -1.27
C ASP A 614 28.36 36.37 -2.75
N GLN A 615 28.53 35.08 -3.08
CA GLN A 615 28.75 34.58 -4.44
C GLN A 615 27.65 33.62 -4.92
N ARG A 616 26.39 33.87 -4.54
CA ARG A 616 25.25 33.03 -4.98
C ARG A 616 25.13 32.92 -6.50
N SER A 617 25.52 33.98 -7.22
CA SER A 617 25.56 34.00 -8.68
C SER A 617 26.83 33.37 -9.28
N GLY A 618 27.83 33.07 -8.46
CA GLY A 618 29.13 32.54 -8.86
C GLY A 618 29.17 31.01 -8.96
N ALA A 619 30.38 30.48 -9.19
CA ALA A 619 30.64 29.06 -9.11
C ALA A 619 30.77 28.60 -7.66
N THR A 620 30.49 27.32 -7.41
CA THR A 620 30.85 26.67 -6.14
C THR A 620 32.37 26.71 -5.91
N SER A 621 32.81 26.60 -4.64
CA SER A 621 34.23 26.64 -4.25
C SER A 621 35.09 25.54 -4.87
N ARG A 622 34.45 24.48 -5.37
CA ARG A 622 35.02 23.38 -6.14
C ARG A 622 33.96 22.83 -7.10
N PRO A 623 34.33 22.11 -8.18
CA PRO A 623 33.35 21.39 -8.99
C PRO A 623 32.45 20.51 -8.12
N PHE A 624 31.14 20.70 -8.25
CA PHE A 624 30.12 19.94 -7.53
C PHE A 624 29.16 19.26 -8.50
N LEU A 625 29.10 17.94 -8.37
CA LEU A 625 28.28 17.03 -9.14
C LEU A 625 27.40 16.28 -8.15
N ASP A 626 26.09 16.51 -8.21
CA ASP A 626 25.13 15.87 -7.32
C ASP A 626 24.79 14.48 -7.88
N LEU A 627 25.27 13.43 -7.21
CA LEU A 627 25.07 12.04 -7.62
C LEU A 627 23.74 11.54 -7.08
N LEU A 628 22.70 11.52 -7.92
CA LEU A 628 21.35 11.13 -7.50
C LEU A 628 21.17 9.61 -7.47
N VAL A 629 21.73 8.92 -8.47
CA VAL A 629 21.68 7.47 -8.62
C VAL A 629 23.08 6.95 -8.90
N LYS A 630 23.51 5.92 -8.19
CA LYS A 630 24.76 5.19 -8.43
C LYS A 630 24.44 3.73 -8.66
N GLU A 631 24.73 3.21 -9.84
CA GLU A 631 24.53 1.79 -10.17
C GLU A 631 23.12 1.29 -9.80
N GLY A 632 22.09 2.03 -10.20
CA GLY A 632 20.68 1.70 -9.95
C GLY A 632 20.22 1.91 -8.50
N LYS A 633 21.07 2.40 -7.60
CA LYS A 633 20.71 2.78 -6.23
C LYS A 633 20.56 4.30 -6.12
N ILE A 634 19.36 4.75 -5.75
CA ILE A 634 19.13 6.16 -5.43
C ILE A 634 19.90 6.49 -4.15
N GLN A 635 20.64 7.59 -4.14
CA GLN A 635 21.40 8.01 -2.96
C GLN A 635 20.48 8.47 -1.82
N PRO A 636 20.90 8.37 -0.55
CA PRO A 636 20.12 8.94 0.57
C PRO A 636 19.91 10.46 0.43
N CYS A 637 18.76 10.97 0.89
CA CYS A 637 18.42 12.42 0.82
C CYS A 637 19.41 13.32 1.58
N GLU A 638 20.11 12.77 2.56
CA GLU A 638 21.11 13.47 3.38
C GLU A 638 22.43 13.66 2.62
N SER A 639 22.68 12.86 1.58
CA SER A 639 23.92 12.83 0.82
C SER A 639 23.90 13.66 -0.46
N THR A 640 22.75 14.23 -0.83
CA THR A 640 22.55 14.95 -2.09
C THR A 640 21.80 16.26 -1.87
N VAL A 641 22.01 17.21 -2.78
CA VAL A 641 21.33 18.51 -2.75
C VAL A 641 19.87 18.35 -3.17
N LEU A 642 19.69 17.78 -4.36
CA LEU A 642 18.41 17.70 -5.02
C LEU A 642 17.45 16.73 -4.32
N LEU A 643 17.88 15.58 -3.82
CA LEU A 643 16.93 14.63 -3.19
C LEU A 643 16.42 15.16 -1.84
N GLY A 644 17.24 15.93 -1.12
CA GLY A 644 16.82 16.64 0.09
C GLY A 644 15.73 17.66 -0.23
N LEU A 645 15.98 18.52 -1.21
CA LEU A 645 15.01 19.54 -1.64
C LEU A 645 13.76 18.94 -2.26
N LEU A 646 13.88 17.93 -3.12
CA LEU A 646 12.74 17.25 -3.72
C LEU A 646 11.83 16.62 -2.67
N ARG A 647 12.38 16.01 -1.61
CA ARG A 647 11.54 15.53 -0.51
C ARG A 647 10.78 16.68 0.16
N ASP A 648 11.48 17.77 0.44
CA ASP A 648 10.95 18.87 1.26
C ASP A 648 9.87 19.68 0.51
N TYR A 649 10.06 19.87 -0.79
CA TYR A 649 9.20 20.73 -1.61
C TYR A 649 8.18 19.95 -2.45
N ARG A 650 8.44 18.68 -2.81
CA ARG A 650 7.64 17.94 -3.79
C ARG A 650 7.14 16.59 -3.31
N HIS A 651 7.99 15.80 -2.65
CA HIS A 651 7.72 14.40 -2.28
C HIS A 651 7.87 14.20 -0.78
N PRO A 652 6.97 14.77 0.05
CA PRO A 652 7.06 14.69 1.51
C PRO A 652 7.01 13.26 2.04
N SER A 653 6.43 12.33 1.28
CA SER A 653 6.48 10.89 1.58
C SER A 653 7.84 10.25 1.38
N GLY A 654 8.81 10.92 0.75
CA GLY A 654 10.16 10.42 0.53
C GLY A 654 10.38 9.68 -0.80
N LEU A 655 11.63 9.72 -1.26
CA LEU A 655 12.07 9.12 -2.53
C LEU A 655 12.75 7.75 -2.35
N VAL A 656 13.47 7.56 -1.23
CA VAL A 656 14.29 6.37 -0.95
C VAL A 656 13.80 5.63 0.28
N LYS A 657 13.79 6.34 1.42
CA LYS A 657 13.09 5.92 2.62
C LYS A 657 11.76 6.65 2.62
N ARG A 658 10.68 5.90 2.44
CA ARG A 658 9.35 6.50 2.54
C ARG A 658 8.94 6.73 4.00
N THR A 659 8.06 7.70 4.24
CA THR A 659 7.50 8.00 5.57
C THR A 659 6.90 6.72 6.15
N TYR A 660 7.08 6.54 7.45
CA TYR A 660 6.61 5.36 8.16
C TYR A 660 5.54 5.75 9.15
N ARG A 661 4.47 4.96 9.23
CA ARG A 661 3.26 5.30 10.00
C ARG A 661 3.49 5.76 11.43
N LYS A 662 4.51 5.25 12.13
CA LYS A 662 4.81 5.69 13.51
C LYS A 662 5.23 7.16 13.62
N ASN A 663 5.57 7.78 12.49
CA ASN A 663 6.06 9.16 12.42
C ASN A 663 5.07 10.03 11.64
N ASP A 664 3.87 9.54 11.30
CA ASP A 664 2.89 10.30 10.51
C ASP A 664 2.41 11.55 11.25
N GLY A 665 2.39 11.51 12.59
CA GLY A 665 1.97 12.62 13.45
C GLY A 665 3.13 13.46 13.99
N ASP A 666 4.37 13.06 13.71
CA ASP A 666 5.54 13.83 14.13
C ASP A 666 5.61 15.11 13.28
N PRO A 667 5.95 16.26 13.89
CA PRO A 667 6.22 17.47 13.13
C PRO A 667 7.23 17.19 12.04
N TRP A 668 6.92 17.61 10.83
CA TRP A 668 7.81 17.37 9.72
C TRP A 668 9.17 18.04 9.93
N GLN A 669 10.22 17.24 9.79
CA GLN A 669 11.59 17.68 9.94
C GLN A 669 12.35 17.34 8.66
N SER A 670 13.07 18.34 8.14
CA SER A 670 14.04 18.05 7.09
C SER A 670 15.12 17.14 7.66
N VAL A 671 15.14 15.88 7.22
CA VAL A 671 16.13 14.87 7.64
C VAL A 671 17.56 15.33 7.35
N ARG A 672 17.74 16.23 6.37
CA ARG A 672 19.05 16.77 6.03
C ARG A 672 19.54 17.83 7.01
N TYR A 673 18.63 18.62 7.57
CA TYR A 673 19.02 19.73 8.46
C TYR A 673 18.83 19.43 9.94
N GLN A 674 18.22 18.29 10.30
CA GLN A 674 17.94 17.88 11.69
C GLN A 674 17.52 19.09 12.53
N MET A 675 16.57 19.90 12.04
CA MET A 675 16.26 21.15 12.73
C MET A 675 15.80 20.83 14.16
N PRO A 676 16.29 21.55 15.18
CA PRO A 676 15.93 21.26 16.56
C PRO A 676 14.42 21.30 16.70
N LYS A 677 13.87 20.39 17.53
CA LYS A 677 12.49 20.50 18.01
C LYS A 677 12.34 21.91 18.60
N LYS A 678 11.54 22.76 17.94
CA LYS A 678 11.14 24.04 18.52
C LYS A 678 10.22 23.78 19.72
#